data_AF-A0A250IIB6-F1
#
_entry.id   AF-A0A250IIB6-F1
#
_cell.length_a   1.000
_cell.length_b   1.000
_cell.length_c   1.000
_cell.angle_alpha   90.00
_cell.angle_beta   90.00
_cell.angle_gamma   90.00
#
_symmetry.space_group_name_H-M   'P 1'
#
loop_
_entity.id
_entity.type
_entity.pdbx_description
1 polymer ?
#
loop_
_entity_poly.entity_id
_entity_poly.type
_entity_poly.pdbx_seq_one_letter_code
_entity_poly.pdbx_strand_id
1 'polypeptide(L)'
;MAVVNAKPAGPTWTIVLKAGTYREGELSVTRDNVTLQRYRTDVVRLWGSTQVTGFTGSATASATLPGDMTRFEQNCADDHLLKGTSRHFGAEYALGVFRAGIPLRRVASQPQPGEYTYDHASNVLTVAGGSSDVEVTTKLWALRSAASNVKIAGLDVRGYGTCTVDWSKSVNGTAYYKGAILLYKNSTAVSNSILENSTVANNSASGVAVANAQGVRLIGNRVLNNGWTGVQAGNANGLVVSGNDISYNNIRHWANAVDAGMKITKVEDGVIFNNLFEHNAATGFWCDQHCGSTQPNTHWFIIARNTVRYNDEKGIFYEVSHHGVIASNLVHDNGLTGIAVFGSRTVQLWNNTLVNNEETTTGYSGNLSVVDDNRCVTGDTLPGGQLCDGTKGTVPVQADVYDRCEPSSRGDLANTCNAERITLKNNLIAGSRSSRPLLNVEDPGATAYGAARIISASDFQAYWRSATNAPANVIEWQKNAGSAAIGYTTLAAFQSANPGYEGNSVERVTSTPSFFIDYAGKNFTQNPGSTDVWGRGAPLPSEVLKAIYWPETNPSQPTARIGAFEWQGKADACPLSSAVYHRVNPTTGDSLYTLSESEAQASAADGYTDNRGVAFRAAGSQLAGLSPVYRLMNPSVPAHLYTSSASERSSAMSQYGFTEDEGIGFYASASTGTCLVPVYRLRSPVTYRHLLTASASEWASLKSQGWTDEGIRFHAATP
;
A
#
# COMPACT_ATOMS: atom_id res chain seq x y z
N MET A 1 -2.11 34.23 -1.20
CA MET A 1 -0.75 34.47 -0.65
C MET A 1 -0.71 35.34 0.61
N ALA A 2 -1.37 36.51 0.65
CA ALA A 2 -1.27 37.44 1.78
C ALA A 2 -1.61 36.82 3.15
N VAL A 3 -2.65 35.99 3.23
CA VAL A 3 -3.06 35.31 4.48
C VAL A 3 -2.05 34.25 4.92
N VAL A 4 -1.51 33.49 3.98
CA VAL A 4 -0.60 32.37 4.27
C VAL A 4 0.74 32.84 4.82
N ASN A 5 1.25 33.96 4.30
CA ASN A 5 2.51 34.55 4.74
C ASN A 5 2.33 35.72 5.72
N ALA A 6 1.11 35.92 6.24
CA ALA A 6 0.86 36.91 7.26
C ALA A 6 1.70 36.64 8.51
N LYS A 7 2.05 37.70 9.25
CA LYS A 7 2.80 37.60 10.52
C LYS A 7 1.97 38.07 11.72
N PRO A 8 0.90 37.34 12.09
CA PRO A 8 0.15 37.64 13.30
C PRO A 8 1.00 37.37 14.55
N ALA A 9 0.61 37.97 15.68
CA ALA A 9 1.29 37.78 16.95
C ALA A 9 1.26 36.30 17.36
N GLY A 10 2.43 35.74 17.69
CA GLY A 10 2.60 34.36 18.16
C GLY A 10 3.62 33.53 17.38
N PRO A 11 4.13 32.45 17.98
CA PRO A 11 5.16 31.59 17.38
C PRO A 11 4.63 30.68 16.26
N THR A 12 3.31 30.43 16.22
CA THR A 12 2.62 29.55 15.28
C THR A 12 1.49 30.29 14.56
N TRP A 13 1.25 29.97 13.29
CA TRP A 13 0.14 30.53 12.52
C TRP A 13 -0.77 29.42 12.00
N THR A 14 -2.03 29.39 12.43
CA THR A 14 -3.00 28.39 11.98
C THR A 14 -4.08 29.04 11.14
N ILE A 15 -4.26 28.52 9.92
CA ILE A 15 -5.24 28.96 8.95
C ILE A 15 -6.26 27.83 8.82
N VAL A 16 -7.49 28.13 9.21
CA VAL A 16 -8.60 27.17 9.18
C VAL A 16 -9.53 27.54 8.03
N LEU A 17 -9.56 26.67 7.02
CA LEU A 17 -10.41 26.81 5.84
C LEU A 17 -11.78 26.20 6.11
N LYS A 18 -12.84 26.90 5.70
CA LYS A 18 -14.22 26.39 5.74
C LYS A 18 -14.57 25.68 4.43
N ALA A 19 -15.65 24.92 4.45
CA ALA A 19 -16.16 24.21 3.27
C ALA A 19 -16.26 25.14 2.06
N GLY A 20 -15.75 24.67 0.91
CA GLY A 20 -15.76 25.45 -0.31
C GLY A 20 -14.71 24.99 -1.33
N THR A 21 -14.86 25.51 -2.54
CA THR A 21 -13.89 25.36 -3.62
C THR A 21 -13.12 26.65 -3.80
N TYR A 22 -11.82 26.60 -3.50
CA TYR A 22 -10.88 27.69 -3.62
C TYR A 22 -10.07 27.50 -4.91
N ARG A 23 -10.31 28.35 -5.90
CA ARG A 23 -9.56 28.34 -7.18
C ARG A 23 -8.22 29.06 -7.08
N GLU A 24 -7.53 28.78 -5.97
CA GLU A 24 -6.26 29.36 -5.60
C GLU A 24 -5.13 28.42 -5.98
N GLY A 25 -3.94 28.98 -6.21
CA GLY A 25 -2.79 28.18 -6.57
C GLY A 25 -1.55 29.04 -6.58
N GLU A 26 -0.45 28.39 -6.94
CA GLU A 26 0.88 29.00 -7.01
C GLU A 26 1.30 29.62 -5.67
N LEU A 27 0.74 29.09 -4.57
CA LEU A 27 0.95 29.59 -3.23
C LEU A 27 2.34 29.16 -2.75
N SER A 28 3.15 30.13 -2.33
CA SER A 28 4.44 29.87 -1.70
C SER A 28 4.36 30.18 -0.22
N VAL A 29 4.53 29.16 0.64
CA VAL A 29 4.60 29.33 2.10
C VAL A 29 6.04 29.61 2.48
N THR A 30 6.31 30.84 2.91
CA THR A 30 7.66 31.32 3.25
C THR A 30 7.86 31.55 4.74
N ARG A 31 6.81 31.36 5.54
CA ARG A 31 6.83 31.50 7.00
C ARG A 31 6.90 30.13 7.66
N ASP A 32 7.77 29.98 8.65
CA ASP A 32 7.87 28.80 9.49
C ASP A 32 6.68 28.67 10.46
N ASN A 33 6.41 27.46 10.95
CA ASN A 33 5.35 27.16 11.94
C ASN A 33 3.95 27.53 11.44
N VAL A 34 3.62 27.15 10.20
CA VAL A 34 2.32 27.40 9.57
C VAL A 34 1.51 26.11 9.51
N THR A 35 0.27 26.14 9.98
CA THR A 35 -0.71 25.06 9.77
C THR A 35 -1.82 25.55 8.86
N LEU A 36 -2.04 24.85 7.75
CA LEU A 36 -3.18 25.03 6.85
C LEU A 36 -4.08 23.80 6.97
N GLN A 37 -5.31 23.97 7.46
CA GLN A 37 -6.19 22.84 7.72
C GLN A 37 -7.66 23.14 7.42
N ARG A 38 -8.45 22.09 7.18
CA ARG A 38 -9.91 22.21 7.15
C ARG A 38 -10.51 22.44 8.54
N TYR A 39 -11.70 23.04 8.58
CA TYR A 39 -12.53 23.10 9.77
C TYR A 39 -13.27 21.76 9.97
N ARG A 40 -12.92 21.01 11.02
CA ARG A 40 -13.60 19.74 11.37
C ARG A 40 -13.69 18.76 10.19
N THR A 41 -14.90 18.48 9.71
CA THR A 41 -15.22 17.57 8.60
C THR A 41 -15.54 18.31 7.30
N ASP A 42 -15.33 19.63 7.25
CA ASP A 42 -15.60 20.43 6.06
C ASP A 42 -14.79 19.93 4.86
N VAL A 43 -15.46 19.84 3.71
CA VAL A 43 -14.78 19.52 2.45
C VAL A 43 -14.19 20.80 1.86
N VAL A 44 -12.87 20.92 1.96
CA VAL A 44 -12.09 22.06 1.47
C VAL A 44 -11.34 21.66 0.22
N ARG A 45 -11.72 22.24 -0.93
CA ARG A 45 -11.12 21.94 -2.22
C ARG A 45 -10.19 23.06 -2.66
N LEU A 46 -8.93 22.75 -2.91
CA LEU A 46 -8.01 23.61 -3.67
C LEU A 46 -8.02 23.12 -5.12
N TRP A 47 -8.48 23.98 -6.03
CA TRP A 47 -8.79 23.58 -7.40
C TRP A 47 -8.01 24.43 -8.40
N GLY A 48 -7.09 23.80 -9.12
CA GLY A 48 -6.18 24.48 -10.07
C GLY A 48 -6.78 24.76 -11.45
N SER A 49 -8.00 24.30 -11.72
CA SER A 49 -8.70 24.49 -12.99
C SER A 49 -9.80 25.55 -12.91
N THR A 50 -10.27 26.02 -14.05
CA THR A 50 -11.41 26.93 -14.20
C THR A 50 -12.31 26.48 -15.33
N GLN A 51 -13.61 26.74 -15.20
CA GLN A 51 -14.60 26.45 -16.23
C GLN A 51 -14.25 27.16 -17.54
N VAL A 52 -14.37 26.45 -18.65
CA VAL A 52 -14.24 27.00 -20.01
C VAL A 52 -15.64 27.37 -20.51
N THR A 53 -15.77 28.58 -21.03
CA THR A 53 -17.02 29.12 -21.60
C THR A 53 -16.84 29.45 -23.07
N GLY A 54 -17.92 29.71 -23.80
CA GLY A 54 -17.85 30.14 -25.20
C GLY A 54 -17.63 29.01 -26.21
N PHE A 55 -17.99 27.78 -25.84
CA PHE A 55 -17.95 26.66 -26.76
C PHE A 55 -18.93 26.84 -27.93
N THR A 56 -18.47 26.46 -29.12
CA THR A 56 -19.26 26.36 -30.34
C THR A 56 -19.32 24.90 -30.79
N GLY A 57 -20.47 24.46 -31.30
CA GLY A 57 -20.72 23.04 -31.66
C GLY A 57 -21.47 22.27 -30.56
N SER A 58 -22.08 21.14 -30.94
CA SER A 58 -22.95 20.33 -30.07
C SER A 58 -22.33 18.95 -29.76
N ALA A 59 -22.03 18.14 -30.77
CA ALA A 59 -21.41 16.83 -30.60
C ALA A 59 -19.92 16.94 -30.29
N THR A 60 -19.22 17.77 -31.06
CA THR A 60 -17.84 18.18 -30.82
C THR A 60 -17.86 19.68 -30.60
N ALA A 61 -17.36 20.12 -29.45
CA ALA A 61 -17.45 21.50 -29.02
C ALA A 61 -16.05 22.12 -28.93
N SER A 62 -15.86 23.29 -29.52
CA SER A 62 -14.58 24.02 -29.52
C SER A 62 -14.70 25.39 -28.87
N ALA A 63 -13.71 25.76 -28.06
CA ALA A 63 -13.60 27.08 -27.43
C ALA A 63 -12.15 27.55 -27.44
N THR A 64 -11.95 28.85 -27.64
CA THR A 64 -10.65 29.50 -27.39
C THR A 64 -10.43 29.61 -25.88
N LEU A 65 -9.27 29.19 -25.40
CA LEU A 65 -8.96 29.21 -23.97
C LEU A 65 -8.58 30.62 -23.48
N PRO A 66 -8.89 30.95 -22.21
CA PRO A 66 -8.48 32.22 -21.63
C PRO A 66 -6.99 32.21 -21.26
N GLY A 67 -6.23 33.14 -21.86
CA GLY A 67 -4.83 33.38 -21.51
C GLY A 67 -3.83 32.51 -22.26
N ASP A 68 -2.55 32.70 -21.93
CA ASP A 68 -1.43 31.99 -22.54
C ASP A 68 -1.19 30.64 -21.86
N MET A 69 -1.52 29.56 -22.57
CA MET A 69 -1.36 28.18 -22.09
C MET A 69 0.06 27.63 -22.33
N THR A 70 0.94 28.35 -23.03
CA THR A 70 2.29 27.88 -23.34
C THR A 70 3.16 27.74 -22.09
N ARG A 71 2.84 28.46 -21.02
CA ARG A 71 3.53 28.36 -19.73
C ARG A 71 3.54 26.96 -19.12
N PHE A 72 2.51 26.15 -19.39
CA PHE A 72 2.44 24.76 -18.91
C PHE A 72 3.46 23.88 -19.64
N GLU A 73 3.69 24.16 -20.92
CA GLU A 73 4.69 23.49 -21.75
C GLU A 73 6.11 23.88 -21.31
N GLN A 74 6.34 25.17 -21.11
CA GLN A 74 7.63 25.67 -20.64
C GLN A 74 8.01 25.08 -19.28
N ASN A 75 7.04 24.91 -18.39
CA ASN A 75 7.26 24.23 -17.11
C ASN A 75 7.60 22.73 -17.27
N CYS A 76 7.30 22.15 -18.44
CA CYS A 76 7.56 20.77 -18.80
C CYS A 76 8.72 20.54 -19.75
N ALA A 77 9.44 21.58 -20.16
CA ALA A 77 10.60 21.43 -21.01
C ALA A 77 11.74 20.75 -20.23
N ASP A 78 11.82 19.42 -20.30
CA ASP A 78 12.95 18.63 -19.83
C ASP A 78 13.61 17.92 -21.02
N ASP A 79 14.88 18.27 -21.26
CA ASP A 79 15.67 17.74 -22.35
C ASP A 79 16.20 16.32 -22.08
N HIS A 80 16.21 15.85 -20.82
CA HIS A 80 16.73 14.54 -20.44
C HIS A 80 15.68 13.44 -20.52
N LEU A 81 14.54 13.61 -19.86
CA LEU A 81 13.47 12.59 -19.82
C LEU A 81 12.69 12.47 -21.12
N LEU A 82 12.41 13.61 -21.77
CA LEU A 82 11.41 13.69 -22.83
C LEU A 82 11.98 13.53 -24.23
N LYS A 83 13.32 13.47 -24.39
CA LYS A 83 13.98 13.24 -25.69
C LYS A 83 14.18 11.76 -26.03
N GLY A 84 14.06 10.84 -25.06
CA GLY A 84 14.38 9.42 -25.25
C GLY A 84 13.22 8.43 -25.14
N THR A 85 12.01 8.88 -24.82
CA THR A 85 10.88 7.99 -24.52
C THR A 85 9.78 8.07 -25.58
N SER A 86 9.22 6.91 -25.94
CA SER A 86 8.01 6.82 -26.75
C SER A 86 6.83 7.35 -25.93
N ARG A 87 6.41 8.60 -26.21
CA ARG A 87 5.26 9.24 -25.54
C ARG A 87 3.97 8.62 -26.06
N HIS A 88 3.00 8.33 -25.18
CA HIS A 88 1.65 7.97 -25.64
C HIS A 88 1.04 9.17 -26.37
N PHE A 89 0.43 8.92 -27.54
CA PHE A 89 -0.19 9.97 -28.37
C PHE A 89 -1.11 10.86 -27.53
N GLY A 90 -0.73 12.13 -27.37
CA GLY A 90 -1.47 13.13 -26.60
C GLY A 90 -0.83 13.54 -25.26
N ALA A 91 0.09 12.77 -24.67
CA ALA A 91 0.71 13.03 -23.35
C ALA A 91 1.77 14.16 -23.31
N GLU A 92 1.86 14.98 -24.37
CA GLU A 92 2.99 15.90 -24.58
C GLU A 92 2.87 17.23 -23.79
N TYR A 93 1.73 17.51 -23.13
CA TYR A 93 1.46 18.81 -22.52
C TYR A 93 0.78 18.74 -21.16
N ALA A 94 1.21 19.64 -20.25
CA ALA A 94 0.71 19.70 -18.88
C ALA A 94 -0.67 20.34 -18.74
N LEU A 95 -1.25 20.78 -19.86
CA LEU A 95 -2.62 21.25 -19.90
C LEU A 95 -3.55 20.11 -19.47
N GLY A 96 -4.21 20.26 -18.31
CA GLY A 96 -5.24 19.33 -17.89
C GLY A 96 -6.62 19.83 -18.30
N VAL A 97 -7.42 18.94 -18.85
CA VAL A 97 -8.81 19.20 -19.20
C VAL A 97 -9.67 18.21 -18.42
N PHE A 98 -10.76 18.69 -17.84
CA PHE A 98 -11.64 17.90 -17.01
C PHE A 98 -13.08 18.08 -17.44
N ARG A 99 -13.90 17.06 -17.21
CA ARG A 99 -15.35 17.17 -17.28
C ARG A 99 -15.94 16.69 -15.96
N ALA A 100 -16.72 17.55 -15.30
CA ALA A 100 -17.29 17.25 -13.98
C ALA A 100 -16.22 16.72 -12.98
N GLY A 101 -15.01 17.28 -13.05
CA GLY A 101 -13.87 16.89 -12.22
C GLY A 101 -13.12 15.62 -12.64
N ILE A 102 -13.56 14.93 -13.70
CA ILE A 102 -12.90 13.73 -14.26
C ILE A 102 -11.90 14.17 -15.33
N PRO A 103 -10.62 13.76 -15.26
CA PRO A 103 -9.64 14.06 -16.31
C PRO A 103 -10.06 13.50 -17.67
N LEU A 104 -9.93 14.30 -18.73
CA LEU A 104 -10.07 13.86 -20.11
C LEU A 104 -8.71 13.42 -20.67
N ARG A 105 -8.74 12.52 -21.65
CA ARG A 105 -7.54 12.05 -22.35
C ARG A 105 -7.26 12.91 -23.58
N ARG A 106 -6.03 13.41 -23.72
CA ARG A 106 -5.65 14.14 -24.94
C ARG A 106 -5.47 13.19 -26.11
N VAL A 107 -5.85 13.62 -27.30
CA VAL A 107 -5.59 12.93 -28.57
C VAL A 107 -5.05 13.91 -29.62
N ALA A 108 -4.46 13.39 -30.70
CA ALA A 108 -3.88 14.19 -31.78
C ALA A 108 -4.89 14.58 -32.87
N SER A 109 -6.00 13.85 -32.98
CA SER A 109 -7.04 14.01 -34.00
C SER A 109 -8.42 14.09 -33.36
N GLN A 110 -9.50 14.10 -34.16
CA GLN A 110 -10.87 14.29 -33.70
C GLN A 110 -11.20 13.50 -32.41
N PRO A 111 -11.54 14.17 -31.30
CA PRO A 111 -11.72 13.51 -30.01
C PRO A 111 -12.99 12.66 -29.99
N GLN A 112 -12.95 11.56 -29.25
CA GLN A 112 -14.11 10.75 -28.85
C GLN A 112 -14.58 11.12 -27.43
N PRO A 113 -15.78 10.70 -26.98
CA PRO A 113 -16.22 10.96 -25.62
C PRO A 113 -15.18 10.54 -24.58
N GLY A 114 -14.87 11.43 -23.64
CA GLY A 114 -13.76 11.23 -22.68
C GLY A 114 -12.42 11.82 -23.15
N GLU A 115 -12.37 12.41 -24.34
CA GLU A 115 -11.14 12.91 -24.96
C GLU A 115 -11.22 14.38 -25.36
N TYR A 116 -10.06 14.96 -25.61
CA TYR A 116 -9.91 16.33 -26.11
C TYR A 116 -8.72 16.49 -27.06
N THR A 117 -8.79 17.50 -27.92
CA THR A 117 -7.62 18.04 -28.64
C THR A 117 -7.38 19.48 -28.19
N TYR A 118 -6.14 19.92 -28.30
CA TYR A 118 -5.76 21.31 -28.06
C TYR A 118 -4.76 21.74 -29.14
N ASP A 119 -5.13 22.79 -29.88
CA ASP A 119 -4.28 23.44 -30.88
C ASP A 119 -3.60 24.66 -30.25
N HIS A 120 -2.28 24.59 -30.13
CA HIS A 120 -1.45 25.64 -29.54
C HIS A 120 -1.38 26.89 -30.40
N ALA A 121 -1.39 26.74 -31.73
CA ALA A 121 -1.23 27.89 -32.64
C ALA A 121 -2.45 28.81 -32.59
N SER A 122 -3.64 28.22 -32.47
CA SER A 122 -4.90 28.96 -32.38
C SER A 122 -5.44 29.13 -30.95
N ASN A 123 -4.81 28.50 -29.95
CA ASN A 123 -5.27 28.43 -28.56
C ASN A 123 -6.71 27.88 -28.43
N VAL A 124 -7.04 26.85 -29.22
CA VAL A 124 -8.39 26.26 -29.28
C VAL A 124 -8.40 24.88 -28.63
N LEU A 125 -9.24 24.73 -27.60
CA LEU A 125 -9.62 23.45 -27.00
C LEU A 125 -10.83 22.89 -27.76
N THR A 126 -10.76 21.61 -28.11
CA THR A 126 -11.91 20.87 -28.67
C THR A 126 -12.18 19.63 -27.83
N VAL A 127 -13.44 19.41 -27.45
CA VAL A 127 -13.89 18.27 -26.65
C VAL A 127 -15.04 17.55 -27.33
N ALA A 128 -15.14 16.25 -27.13
CA ALA A 128 -16.29 15.46 -27.62
C ALA A 128 -17.36 15.26 -26.54
N GLY A 129 -18.61 15.11 -26.97
CA GLY A 129 -19.77 14.91 -26.10
C GLY A 129 -20.36 16.18 -25.49
N GLY A 130 -20.19 17.35 -26.11
CA GLY A 130 -20.74 18.63 -25.64
C GLY A 130 -19.83 19.44 -24.71
N SER A 131 -20.32 20.60 -24.25
CA SER A 131 -19.52 21.65 -23.58
C SER A 131 -19.75 21.81 -22.07
N SER A 132 -20.69 21.06 -21.49
CA SER A 132 -21.05 21.19 -20.07
C SER A 132 -19.93 20.72 -19.14
N ASP A 133 -19.71 21.47 -18.06
CA ASP A 133 -18.78 21.15 -16.96
C ASP A 133 -17.33 20.92 -17.40
N VAL A 134 -16.92 21.53 -18.51
CA VAL A 134 -15.54 21.47 -18.98
C VAL A 134 -14.70 22.49 -18.23
N GLU A 135 -13.63 22.02 -17.60
CA GLU A 135 -12.63 22.85 -16.93
C GLU A 135 -11.25 22.64 -17.52
N VAL A 136 -10.42 23.69 -17.49
CA VAL A 136 -9.02 23.63 -17.90
C VAL A 136 -8.11 24.10 -16.76
N THR A 137 -6.96 23.47 -16.58
CA THR A 137 -5.94 23.90 -15.61
C THR A 137 -5.48 25.32 -15.91
N THR A 138 -5.46 26.20 -14.91
CA THR A 138 -4.91 27.57 -15.01
C THR A 138 -3.80 27.86 -14.00
N LYS A 139 -3.52 26.91 -13.09
CA LYS A 139 -2.46 26.99 -12.08
C LYS A 139 -1.50 25.81 -12.17
N LEU A 140 -0.20 26.05 -11.98
CA LEU A 140 0.85 25.04 -12.10
C LEU A 140 0.95 24.12 -10.86
N TRP A 141 0.78 24.68 -9.65
CA TRP A 141 0.80 23.94 -8.39
C TRP A 141 -0.18 24.57 -7.39
N ALA A 142 -0.56 23.83 -6.35
CA ALA A 142 -1.40 24.37 -5.27
C ALA A 142 -0.55 25.13 -4.27
N LEU A 143 0.45 24.43 -3.72
CA LEU A 143 1.26 24.92 -2.61
C LEU A 143 2.70 24.43 -2.73
N ARG A 144 3.65 25.33 -2.53
CA ARG A 144 5.05 24.98 -2.30
C ARG A 144 5.57 25.64 -1.02
N SER A 145 6.50 25.00 -0.33
CA SER A 145 7.11 25.58 0.87
C SER A 145 8.59 25.26 1.00
N ALA A 146 9.38 26.30 1.26
CA ALA A 146 10.77 26.21 1.74
C ALA A 146 10.90 26.39 3.27
N ALA A 147 9.76 26.58 3.93
CA ALA A 147 9.68 26.89 5.35
C ALA A 147 9.73 25.61 6.20
N SER A 148 9.97 25.79 7.49
CA SER A 148 10.07 24.73 8.47
C SER A 148 8.76 24.63 9.26
N ASN A 149 8.41 23.43 9.72
CA ASN A 149 7.23 23.12 10.51
C ASN A 149 5.92 23.54 9.81
N VAL A 150 5.81 23.28 8.50
CA VAL A 150 4.58 23.52 7.74
C VAL A 150 3.69 22.29 7.77
N LYS A 151 2.46 22.45 8.25
CA LYS A 151 1.44 21.40 8.30
C LYS A 151 0.31 21.69 7.32
N ILE A 152 -0.05 20.70 6.51
CA ILE A 152 -1.18 20.73 5.58
C ILE A 152 -2.09 19.55 5.93
N ALA A 153 -3.34 19.82 6.31
CA ALA A 153 -4.22 18.80 6.87
C ALA A 153 -5.65 18.84 6.31
N GLY A 154 -6.14 17.70 5.83
CA GLY A 154 -7.54 17.52 5.47
C GLY A 154 -8.01 18.26 4.21
N LEU A 155 -7.11 18.57 3.28
CA LEU A 155 -7.43 19.31 2.05
C LEU A 155 -7.65 18.37 0.86
N ASP A 156 -8.49 18.77 -0.09
CA ASP A 156 -8.69 18.10 -1.38
C ASP A 156 -8.05 18.94 -2.49
N VAL A 157 -6.89 18.53 -2.99
CA VAL A 157 -6.03 19.30 -3.91
C VAL A 157 -6.06 18.68 -5.30
N ARG A 158 -6.66 19.36 -6.27
CA ARG A 158 -6.85 18.81 -7.63
C ARG A 158 -6.71 19.80 -8.77
N GLY A 159 -6.50 19.23 -9.96
CA GLY A 159 -6.62 19.98 -11.21
C GLY A 159 -5.51 21.00 -11.41
N TYR A 160 -4.30 20.73 -10.92
CA TYR A 160 -3.14 21.57 -11.18
C TYR A 160 -2.36 21.05 -12.38
N GLY A 161 -1.87 21.97 -13.21
CA GLY A 161 -1.04 21.70 -14.39
C GLY A 161 0.41 21.39 -14.01
N THR A 162 0.61 20.40 -13.14
CA THR A 162 1.93 19.96 -12.68
C THR A 162 2.69 19.29 -13.82
N CYS A 163 4.00 19.13 -13.63
CA CYS A 163 4.86 18.43 -14.57
C CYS A 163 5.77 17.40 -13.89
N THR A 164 6.48 16.61 -14.69
CA THR A 164 7.54 15.69 -14.24
C THR A 164 8.71 16.46 -13.61
N VAL A 165 9.48 15.77 -12.78
CA VAL A 165 10.81 16.21 -12.34
C VAL A 165 11.63 16.60 -13.56
N ASP A 166 12.47 17.62 -13.40
CA ASP A 166 13.40 18.07 -14.42
C ASP A 166 14.81 17.76 -13.94
N TRP A 167 15.43 16.75 -14.54
CA TRP A 167 16.79 16.30 -14.19
C TRP A 167 17.88 17.09 -14.90
N SER A 168 17.55 17.78 -15.99
CA SER A 168 18.47 18.74 -16.62
C SER A 168 18.79 19.91 -15.70
N LYS A 169 17.90 20.17 -14.73
CA LYS A 169 18.03 21.25 -13.76
C LYS A 169 18.26 20.72 -12.34
N SER A 170 19.32 21.21 -11.72
CA SER A 170 19.62 20.96 -10.30
C SER A 170 19.40 22.21 -9.46
N VAL A 171 18.78 22.04 -8.29
CA VAL A 171 18.62 23.05 -7.25
C VAL A 171 19.32 22.54 -6.00
N ASN A 172 20.47 23.15 -5.68
CA ASN A 172 21.35 22.77 -4.55
C ASN A 172 21.75 21.29 -4.57
N GLY A 173 22.16 20.77 -5.72
CA GLY A 173 22.67 19.39 -5.85
C GLY A 173 21.59 18.32 -6.00
N THR A 174 20.31 18.69 -6.02
CA THR A 174 19.17 17.79 -6.20
C THR A 174 18.35 18.21 -7.41
N ALA A 175 17.79 17.23 -8.11
CA ALA A 175 16.90 17.44 -9.24
C ALA A 175 15.77 18.44 -8.96
N TYR A 176 15.30 19.15 -9.98
CA TYR A 176 14.20 20.08 -9.84
C TYR A 176 12.86 19.33 -9.79
N TYR A 177 12.47 18.91 -8.58
CA TYR A 177 11.20 18.24 -8.31
C TYR A 177 9.99 19.18 -8.45
N LYS A 178 8.88 18.62 -8.91
CA LYS A 178 7.61 19.32 -9.15
C LYS A 178 6.45 18.48 -8.61
N GLY A 179 5.42 19.14 -8.11
CA GLY A 179 4.21 18.50 -7.59
C GLY A 179 3.13 19.55 -7.31
N ALA A 180 1.88 19.11 -7.19
CA ALA A 180 0.78 19.98 -6.78
C ALA A 180 1.01 20.50 -5.35
N ILE A 181 1.61 19.66 -4.52
CA ILE A 181 2.22 20.04 -3.24
C ILE A 181 3.73 19.78 -3.32
N LEU A 182 4.55 20.82 -3.10
CA LEU A 182 6.00 20.72 -3.06
C LEU A 182 6.56 21.17 -1.71
N LEU A 183 7.11 20.23 -0.93
CA LEU A 183 7.80 20.50 0.33
C LEU A 183 9.30 20.42 0.08
N TYR A 184 10.00 21.54 0.15
CA TYR A 184 11.41 21.58 -0.24
C TYR A 184 12.27 22.41 0.70
N LYS A 185 13.58 22.34 0.53
CA LYS A 185 14.54 23.28 1.15
C LYS A 185 15.60 23.67 0.14
N ASN A 186 16.18 24.86 0.34
CA ASN A 186 17.36 25.31 -0.38
C ASN A 186 18.67 24.84 0.28
N SER A 187 18.57 24.03 1.33
CA SER A 187 19.69 23.46 2.08
C SER A 187 19.27 22.10 2.63
N THR A 188 20.18 21.33 3.22
CA THR A 188 19.89 20.07 3.94
C THR A 188 19.30 20.29 5.34
N ALA A 189 18.80 21.49 5.63
CA ALA A 189 18.23 21.80 6.94
C ALA A 189 16.92 21.04 7.20
N VAL A 190 16.67 20.78 8.47
CA VAL A 190 15.42 20.15 8.93
C VAL A 190 14.21 21.00 8.52
N SER A 191 13.23 20.36 7.88
CA SER A 191 11.95 20.99 7.51
C SER A 191 10.85 20.59 8.48
N ASN A 192 10.73 19.31 8.86
CA ASN A 192 9.63 18.80 9.70
C ASN A 192 8.22 19.13 9.18
N SER A 193 8.06 19.28 7.86
CA SER A 193 6.75 19.55 7.26
C SER A 193 5.88 18.29 7.26
N ILE A 194 4.57 18.47 7.42
CA ILE A 194 3.59 17.39 7.52
C ILE A 194 2.49 17.60 6.47
N LEU A 195 2.24 16.58 5.65
CA LEU A 195 1.01 16.46 4.86
C LEU A 195 0.21 15.32 5.45
N GLU A 196 -0.99 15.59 5.95
CA GLU A 196 -1.82 14.56 6.56
C GLU A 196 -3.30 14.60 6.12
N ASN A 197 -3.92 13.43 6.10
CA ASN A 197 -5.36 13.24 5.90
C ASN A 197 -5.92 13.99 4.68
N SER A 198 -5.09 14.23 3.66
CA SER A 198 -5.41 15.05 2.50
C SER A 198 -5.57 14.18 1.25
N THR A 199 -6.33 14.67 0.28
CA THR A 199 -6.40 14.09 -1.06
C THR A 199 -5.59 14.96 -2.02
N VAL A 200 -4.70 14.36 -2.80
CA VAL A 200 -3.93 15.02 -3.87
C VAL A 200 -4.15 14.24 -5.14
N ALA A 201 -5.02 14.73 -6.02
CA ALA A 201 -5.53 13.92 -7.11
C ALA A 201 -5.78 14.68 -8.41
N ASN A 202 -5.87 13.95 -9.52
CA ASN A 202 -6.24 14.51 -10.83
C ASN A 202 -5.35 15.69 -11.25
N ASN A 203 -4.06 15.65 -10.90
CA ASN A 203 -3.08 16.65 -11.36
C ASN A 203 -2.43 16.18 -12.66
N SER A 204 -2.00 17.11 -13.50
CA SER A 204 -1.54 16.79 -14.86
C SER A 204 -0.34 15.86 -14.91
N ALA A 205 0.57 15.93 -13.94
CA ALA A 205 1.70 15.00 -13.80
C ALA A 205 1.88 14.63 -12.31
N SER A 206 2.94 15.07 -11.63
CA SER A 206 3.22 14.66 -10.24
C SER A 206 2.24 15.23 -9.21
N GLY A 207 1.89 14.42 -8.21
CA GLY A 207 1.00 14.80 -7.10
C GLY A 207 1.72 15.53 -5.97
N VAL A 208 2.55 14.81 -5.22
CA VAL A 208 3.32 15.33 -4.08
C VAL A 208 4.81 15.21 -4.36
N ALA A 209 5.58 16.24 -4.04
CA ALA A 209 7.03 16.24 -4.17
C ALA A 209 7.72 16.70 -2.87
N VAL A 210 8.80 16.02 -2.51
CA VAL A 210 9.69 16.36 -1.41
C VAL A 210 11.12 16.50 -1.93
N ALA A 211 11.81 17.61 -1.65
CA ALA A 211 13.16 17.83 -2.17
C ALA A 211 14.08 18.53 -1.17
N ASN A 212 15.22 17.93 -0.85
CA ASN A 212 16.20 18.44 0.14
C ASN A 212 15.64 18.64 1.56
N ALA A 213 14.42 18.21 1.84
CA ALA A 213 13.70 18.53 3.06
C ALA A 213 13.75 17.35 4.05
N GLN A 214 14.35 17.56 5.22
CA GLN A 214 14.52 16.51 6.22
C GLN A 214 13.34 16.46 7.20
N GLY A 215 13.03 15.26 7.70
CA GLY A 215 11.99 15.03 8.70
C GLY A 215 10.55 15.20 8.19
N VAL A 216 10.33 15.14 6.87
CA VAL A 216 8.99 15.31 6.28
C VAL A 216 8.12 14.10 6.58
N ARG A 217 6.83 14.33 6.84
CA ARG A 217 5.86 13.28 7.17
C ARG A 217 4.65 13.35 6.23
N LEU A 218 4.38 12.26 5.51
CA LEU A 218 3.19 12.07 4.66
C LEU A 218 2.31 10.99 5.32
N ILE A 219 1.21 11.39 5.96
CA ILE A 219 0.43 10.49 6.83
C ILE A 219 -1.05 10.43 6.43
N GLY A 220 -1.59 9.23 6.16
CA GLY A 220 -3.04 9.07 5.97
C GLY A 220 -3.62 9.76 4.73
N ASN A 221 -2.79 10.03 3.71
CA ASN A 221 -3.21 10.76 2.52
C ASN A 221 -3.73 9.82 1.43
N ARG A 222 -4.51 10.39 0.51
CA ARG A 222 -4.94 9.75 -0.73
C ARG A 222 -4.28 10.47 -1.91
N VAL A 223 -3.33 9.83 -2.57
CA VAL A 223 -2.61 10.38 -3.73
C VAL A 223 -3.00 9.59 -4.96
N LEU A 224 -3.96 10.14 -5.73
CA LEU A 224 -4.75 9.35 -6.69
C LEU A 224 -4.77 9.97 -8.08
N ASN A 225 -4.79 9.17 -9.15
CA ASN A 225 -5.11 9.65 -10.50
C ASN A 225 -4.23 10.82 -10.97
N ASN A 226 -2.98 10.88 -10.51
CA ASN A 226 -2.03 11.88 -10.98
C ASN A 226 -1.43 11.40 -12.29
N GLY A 227 -1.20 12.32 -13.24
CA GLY A 227 -0.85 11.94 -14.61
C GLY A 227 0.49 11.23 -14.75
N TRP A 228 1.41 11.40 -13.80
CA TRP A 228 2.71 10.72 -13.72
C TRP A 228 2.91 10.15 -12.31
N THR A 229 4.08 10.32 -11.67
CA THR A 229 4.33 9.77 -10.33
C THR A 229 3.41 10.40 -9.26
N GLY A 230 2.79 9.57 -8.42
CA GLY A 230 1.96 10.04 -7.31
C GLY A 230 2.77 10.87 -6.30
N VAL A 231 3.80 10.24 -5.73
CA VAL A 231 4.70 10.86 -4.75
C VAL A 231 6.16 10.76 -5.20
N GLN A 232 6.89 11.87 -5.13
CA GLN A 232 8.31 11.93 -5.41
C GLN A 232 9.10 12.47 -4.22
N ALA A 233 10.25 11.87 -3.92
CA ALA A 233 11.16 12.43 -2.92
C ALA A 233 12.62 12.32 -3.33
N GLY A 234 13.41 13.36 -3.07
CA GLY A 234 14.86 13.37 -3.28
C GLY A 234 15.59 14.04 -2.14
N ASN A 235 16.65 13.43 -1.62
CA ASN A 235 17.47 13.98 -0.54
C ASN A 235 16.64 14.37 0.70
N ALA A 236 15.83 13.43 1.18
CA ALA A 236 14.79 13.67 2.19
C ALA A 236 14.94 12.69 3.37
N ASN A 237 16.03 12.79 4.13
CA ASN A 237 16.27 11.91 5.27
C ASN A 237 15.29 12.18 6.41
N GLY A 238 14.96 11.14 7.15
CA GLY A 238 13.91 11.13 8.16
C GLY A 238 12.50 11.20 7.56
N LEU A 239 12.35 10.87 6.27
CA LEU A 239 11.04 10.83 5.60
C LEU A 239 10.17 9.72 6.20
N VAL A 240 8.97 10.08 6.63
CA VAL A 240 7.96 9.11 7.09
C VAL A 240 6.77 9.15 6.15
N VAL A 241 6.49 8.04 5.49
CA VAL A 241 5.29 7.83 4.66
C VAL A 241 4.51 6.68 5.27
N SER A 242 3.36 7.01 5.88
CA SER A 242 2.57 6.00 6.58
C SER A 242 1.06 6.14 6.46
N GLY A 243 0.37 5.01 6.28
CA GLY A 243 -1.09 4.97 6.21
C GLY A 243 -1.66 5.58 4.93
N ASN A 244 -0.86 5.77 3.88
CA ASN A 244 -1.31 6.44 2.66
C ASN A 244 -1.91 5.44 1.66
N ASP A 245 -2.80 5.95 0.83
CA ASP A 245 -3.37 5.31 -0.36
C ASP A 245 -2.75 6.02 -1.58
N ILE A 246 -1.80 5.37 -2.26
CA ILE A 246 -1.03 5.91 -3.39
C ILE A 246 -1.35 5.04 -4.60
N SER A 247 -2.43 5.39 -5.29
CA SER A 247 -3.09 4.47 -6.20
C SER A 247 -3.51 5.14 -7.50
N TYR A 248 -3.61 4.36 -8.57
CA TYR A 248 -4.06 4.86 -9.89
C TYR A 248 -3.23 6.04 -10.40
N ASN A 249 -1.92 6.11 -10.11
CA ASN A 249 -1.07 7.16 -10.67
C ASN A 249 -0.47 6.72 -12.01
N ASN A 250 0.14 7.67 -12.70
CA ASN A 250 0.62 7.56 -14.08
C ASN A 250 -0.47 7.44 -15.16
N ILE A 251 -1.67 7.98 -14.92
CA ILE A 251 -2.82 7.83 -15.85
C ILE A 251 -2.62 8.47 -17.23
N ARG A 252 -1.57 9.29 -17.42
CA ARG A 252 -1.25 9.93 -18.69
C ARG A 252 -0.04 9.33 -19.39
N HIS A 253 0.72 8.43 -18.77
CA HIS A 253 1.89 7.78 -19.38
C HIS A 253 2.90 8.79 -19.98
N TRP A 254 3.30 9.77 -19.16
CA TRP A 254 4.19 10.86 -19.57
C TRP A 254 5.57 10.39 -20.03
N ALA A 255 6.16 9.49 -19.25
CA ALA A 255 7.45 8.86 -19.49
C ALA A 255 7.43 7.52 -18.76
N ASN A 256 7.43 6.42 -19.53
CA ASN A 256 7.15 5.06 -19.06
C ASN A 256 8.41 4.27 -18.66
N ALA A 257 9.46 4.95 -18.20
CA ALA A 257 10.74 4.30 -17.92
C ALA A 257 11.23 4.48 -16.48
N VAL A 258 10.64 5.40 -15.71
CA VAL A 258 11.16 5.85 -14.40
C VAL A 258 10.06 6.32 -13.45
N ASP A 259 8.85 5.87 -13.70
CA ASP A 259 7.60 6.22 -13.03
C ASP A 259 7.25 5.20 -11.95
N ALA A 260 6.51 5.67 -10.94
CA ALA A 260 5.97 4.82 -9.88
C ALA A 260 4.71 5.44 -9.26
N GLY A 261 3.99 4.68 -8.43
CA GLY A 261 3.08 5.26 -7.45
C GLY A 261 3.86 6.21 -6.52
N MET A 262 4.99 5.73 -6.00
CA MET A 262 5.97 6.55 -5.29
C MET A 262 7.40 6.22 -5.73
N LYS A 263 8.16 7.24 -6.12
CA LYS A 263 9.60 7.12 -6.41
C LYS A 263 10.43 7.98 -5.45
N ILE A 264 11.46 7.41 -4.85
CA ILE A 264 12.38 8.14 -3.98
C ILE A 264 13.84 7.93 -4.37
N THR A 265 14.68 8.92 -4.11
CA THR A 265 16.14 8.87 -4.27
C THR A 265 16.85 9.56 -3.11
N LYS A 266 18.06 9.10 -2.75
CA LYS A 266 18.90 9.69 -1.70
C LYS A 266 18.16 9.85 -0.36
N VAL A 267 17.67 8.75 0.18
CA VAL A 267 16.97 8.71 1.49
C VAL A 267 17.63 7.66 2.36
N GLU A 268 18.57 8.09 3.20
CA GLU A 268 19.36 7.20 4.07
C GLU A 268 18.52 6.71 5.26
N ASP A 269 17.71 7.60 5.83
CA ASP A 269 16.75 7.33 6.90
C ASP A 269 15.32 7.50 6.37
N GLY A 270 14.53 6.44 6.40
CA GLY A 270 13.18 6.47 5.82
C GLY A 270 12.25 5.42 6.41
N VAL A 271 10.99 5.79 6.57
CA VAL A 271 9.93 4.88 7.02
C VAL A 271 8.82 4.84 5.98
N ILE A 272 8.70 3.73 5.26
CA ILE A 272 7.61 3.44 4.32
C ILE A 272 6.75 2.36 4.96
N PHE A 273 5.75 2.78 5.72
CA PHE A 273 5.04 1.89 6.64
C PHE A 273 3.53 1.89 6.48
N ASN A 274 2.94 0.71 6.28
CA ASN A 274 1.49 0.56 6.25
C ASN A 274 0.82 1.44 5.16
N ASN A 275 1.39 1.43 3.94
CA ASN A 275 0.87 2.12 2.76
C ASN A 275 0.32 1.14 1.71
N LEU A 276 -0.60 1.65 0.89
CA LEU A 276 -1.30 0.95 -0.16
C LEU A 276 -0.80 1.54 -1.47
N PHE A 277 -0.20 0.70 -2.28
CA PHE A 277 0.24 1.02 -3.62
C PHE A 277 -0.51 0.12 -4.58
N GLU A 278 -1.57 0.63 -5.20
CA GLU A 278 -2.35 -0.18 -6.14
C GLU A 278 -2.72 0.50 -7.44
N HIS A 279 -2.84 -0.31 -8.49
CA HIS A 279 -3.29 0.14 -9.81
C HIS A 279 -2.51 1.33 -10.37
N ASN A 280 -1.26 1.53 -9.93
CA ASN A 280 -0.40 2.50 -10.58
C ASN A 280 0.01 1.92 -11.93
N ALA A 281 -0.10 2.73 -12.98
CA ALA A 281 0.26 2.35 -14.33
C ALA A 281 1.79 2.42 -14.51
N ALA A 282 2.52 1.86 -13.55
CA ALA A 282 3.96 2.00 -13.30
C ALA A 282 4.36 1.01 -12.19
N THR A 283 5.58 1.13 -11.64
CA THR A 283 5.99 0.43 -10.42
C THR A 283 5.20 0.93 -9.20
N GLY A 284 4.87 0.08 -8.22
CA GLY A 284 4.13 0.50 -7.02
C GLY A 284 4.94 1.46 -6.13
N PHE A 285 6.01 0.96 -5.53
CA PHE A 285 7.00 1.73 -4.78
C PHE A 285 8.39 1.49 -5.36
N TRP A 286 9.12 2.55 -5.67
CA TRP A 286 10.47 2.51 -6.19
C TRP A 286 11.42 3.36 -5.35
N CYS A 287 12.40 2.71 -4.75
CA CYS A 287 13.59 3.36 -4.23
C CYS A 287 14.72 3.18 -5.24
N ASP A 288 15.32 4.28 -5.66
CA ASP A 288 16.35 4.33 -6.70
C ASP A 288 17.51 5.22 -6.24
N GLN A 289 18.74 4.74 -6.34
CA GLN A 289 19.97 5.45 -5.98
C GLN A 289 20.02 5.93 -4.52
N HIS A 290 20.83 5.24 -3.73
CA HIS A 290 21.24 5.68 -2.38
C HIS A 290 20.03 5.83 -1.43
N CYS A 291 19.13 4.85 -1.40
CA CYS A 291 18.32 4.68 -0.19
C CYS A 291 19.05 3.78 0.79
N GLY A 292 18.65 3.88 2.06
CA GLY A 292 19.25 3.07 3.10
C GLY A 292 20.59 3.62 3.55
N SER A 293 20.94 3.27 4.79
CA SER A 293 22.13 3.80 5.42
C SER A 293 23.37 2.96 5.11
N THR A 294 24.52 3.61 5.02
CA THR A 294 25.84 2.98 5.11
C THR A 294 26.26 2.68 6.57
N GLN A 295 25.40 3.01 7.54
CA GLN A 295 25.61 2.77 8.97
C GLN A 295 24.35 2.13 9.59
N PRO A 296 24.09 0.85 9.32
CA PRO A 296 22.82 0.17 9.65
C PRO A 296 22.46 0.12 11.15
N ASN A 297 23.42 0.36 12.04
CA ASN A 297 23.18 0.36 13.49
C ASN A 297 22.70 1.71 14.04
N THR A 298 22.80 2.79 13.26
CA THR A 298 22.49 4.15 13.70
C THR A 298 21.31 4.77 12.95
N HIS A 299 20.91 4.16 11.84
CA HIS A 299 19.96 4.70 10.87
C HIS A 299 19.02 3.61 10.38
N TRP A 300 17.77 3.98 10.12
CA TRP A 300 16.71 3.04 9.77
C TRP A 300 16.04 3.41 8.46
N PHE A 301 16.19 2.52 7.49
CA PHE A 301 15.41 2.54 6.27
C PHE A 301 14.51 1.30 6.23
N ILE A 302 13.21 1.51 6.44
CA ILE A 302 12.22 0.43 6.59
C ILE A 302 11.13 0.53 5.53
N ILE A 303 10.81 -0.61 4.92
CA ILE A 303 9.65 -0.81 4.07
C ILE A 303 8.84 -1.95 4.70
N ALA A 304 7.80 -1.62 5.47
CA ALA A 304 7.08 -2.63 6.23
C ALA A 304 5.57 -2.46 6.26
N ARG A 305 4.86 -3.59 6.37
CA ARG A 305 3.39 -3.67 6.44
C ARG A 305 2.66 -3.03 5.25
N ASN A 306 3.32 -2.83 4.11
CA ASN A 306 2.65 -2.27 2.94
C ASN A 306 1.85 -3.33 2.20
N THR A 307 0.79 -2.89 1.52
CA THR A 307 0.07 -3.68 0.52
C THR A 307 0.38 -3.12 -0.85
N VAL A 308 0.95 -3.96 -1.72
CA VAL A 308 1.41 -3.55 -3.04
C VAL A 308 0.86 -4.48 -4.09
N ARG A 309 -0.09 -4.01 -4.90
CA ARG A 309 -0.86 -4.89 -5.77
C ARG A 309 -1.36 -4.25 -7.05
N TYR A 310 -1.58 -5.07 -8.07
CA TYR A 310 -2.20 -4.62 -9.32
C TYR A 310 -1.49 -3.45 -10.01
N ASN A 311 -0.22 -3.22 -9.72
CA ASN A 311 0.57 -2.23 -10.44
C ASN A 311 1.05 -2.84 -11.75
N ASP A 312 1.12 -2.06 -12.82
CA ASP A 312 1.45 -2.57 -14.17
C ASP A 312 2.88 -3.13 -14.25
N GLU A 313 3.78 -2.62 -13.40
CA GLU A 313 5.17 -3.07 -13.33
C GLU A 313 5.48 -3.82 -12.03
N LYS A 314 6.61 -3.50 -11.39
CA LYS A 314 7.07 -4.15 -10.16
C LYS A 314 6.23 -3.69 -8.98
N GLY A 315 6.10 -4.52 -7.97
CA GLY A 315 5.48 -4.11 -6.71
C GLY A 315 6.39 -3.16 -5.95
N ILE A 316 7.42 -3.72 -5.30
CA ILE A 316 8.46 -2.99 -4.58
C ILE A 316 9.74 -3.13 -5.39
N PHE A 317 10.32 -2.02 -5.81
CA PHE A 317 11.61 -1.97 -6.48
C PHE A 317 12.64 -1.24 -5.62
N TYR A 318 13.65 -1.96 -5.16
CA TYR A 318 14.75 -1.43 -4.37
C TYR A 318 16.04 -1.53 -5.19
N GLU A 319 16.50 -0.40 -5.69
CA GLU A 319 17.52 -0.32 -6.73
C GLU A 319 18.69 0.57 -6.33
N VAL A 320 19.91 0.13 -6.64
CA VAL A 320 21.17 0.87 -6.48
C VAL A 320 21.27 1.52 -5.10
N SER A 321 21.05 0.70 -4.06
CA SER A 321 20.82 1.17 -2.69
C SER A 321 21.55 0.34 -1.62
N HIS A 322 21.63 0.92 -0.42
CA HIS A 322 22.34 0.37 0.73
C HIS A 322 21.41 -0.45 1.63
N HIS A 323 21.75 -0.55 2.92
CA HIS A 323 21.02 -1.33 3.91
C HIS A 323 19.57 -0.87 4.05
N GLY A 324 18.65 -1.82 3.87
CA GLY A 324 17.21 -1.61 4.05
C GLY A 324 16.53 -2.86 4.60
N VAL A 325 15.50 -2.66 5.42
CA VAL A 325 14.67 -3.74 5.96
C VAL A 325 13.32 -3.74 5.26
N ILE A 326 13.07 -4.76 4.45
CA ILE A 326 11.82 -4.98 3.72
C ILE A 326 11.08 -6.12 4.42
N ALA A 327 10.07 -5.79 5.24
CA ALA A 327 9.48 -6.78 6.13
C ALA A 327 7.96 -6.73 6.27
N SER A 328 7.32 -7.90 6.37
CA SER A 328 5.86 -8.00 6.57
C SER A 328 5.03 -7.29 5.50
N ASN A 329 5.51 -7.19 4.26
CA ASN A 329 4.71 -6.64 3.17
C ASN A 329 3.85 -7.74 2.53
N LEU A 330 2.64 -7.37 2.13
CA LEU A 330 1.82 -8.16 1.23
C LEU A 330 1.98 -7.61 -0.20
N VAL A 331 2.51 -8.41 -1.11
CA VAL A 331 2.79 -8.00 -2.49
C VAL A 331 2.17 -8.98 -3.47
N HIS A 332 1.14 -8.59 -4.21
CA HIS A 332 0.44 -9.56 -5.05
C HIS A 332 -0.14 -9.01 -6.35
N ASP A 333 -0.23 -9.89 -7.35
CA ASP A 333 -0.87 -9.58 -8.63
C ASP A 333 -0.32 -8.31 -9.32
N ASN A 334 0.98 -8.00 -9.16
CA ASN A 334 1.65 -6.96 -9.95
C ASN A 334 2.09 -7.54 -11.32
N GLY A 335 2.17 -6.67 -12.33
CA GLY A 335 2.43 -7.06 -13.72
C GLY A 335 3.85 -7.57 -13.95
N LEU A 336 4.83 -7.11 -13.17
CA LEU A 336 6.20 -7.63 -13.12
C LEU A 336 6.54 -8.19 -11.73
N THR A 337 7.83 -8.21 -11.38
CA THR A 337 8.35 -8.77 -10.13
C THR A 337 7.64 -8.19 -8.91
N GLY A 338 7.26 -9.06 -7.96
CA GLY A 338 6.66 -8.61 -6.70
C GLY A 338 7.61 -7.73 -5.91
N ILE A 339 8.71 -8.30 -5.42
CA ILE A 339 9.80 -7.54 -4.80
C ILE A 339 11.07 -7.73 -5.64
N ALA A 340 11.62 -6.63 -6.14
CA ALA A 340 12.87 -6.61 -6.89
C ALA A 340 13.94 -5.88 -6.10
N VAL A 341 15.10 -6.53 -5.93
CA VAL A 341 16.29 -5.95 -5.30
C VAL A 341 17.42 -5.99 -6.32
N PHE A 342 17.60 -4.91 -7.07
CA PHE A 342 18.55 -4.89 -8.19
C PHE A 342 19.72 -3.97 -7.88
N GLY A 343 20.93 -4.50 -7.97
CA GLY A 343 22.16 -3.82 -7.56
C GLY A 343 21.97 -3.16 -6.22
N SER A 344 21.98 -3.90 -5.12
CA SER A 344 21.78 -3.32 -3.79
C SER A 344 22.41 -4.21 -2.74
N ARG A 345 22.69 -3.68 -1.56
CA ARG A 345 23.51 -4.41 -0.60
C ARG A 345 23.04 -4.29 0.82
N THR A 346 23.35 -5.33 1.59
CA THR A 346 22.93 -5.44 3.00
C THR A 346 21.41 -5.32 3.19
N VAL A 347 20.62 -5.75 2.20
CA VAL A 347 19.16 -5.70 2.26
C VAL A 347 18.63 -6.94 2.97
N GLN A 348 17.69 -6.73 3.89
CA GLN A 348 17.05 -7.78 4.66
C GLN A 348 15.58 -7.91 4.23
N LEU A 349 15.20 -9.08 3.71
CA LEU A 349 13.84 -9.40 3.30
C LEU A 349 13.28 -10.46 4.25
N TRP A 350 12.38 -10.01 5.13
CA TRP A 350 11.85 -10.85 6.20
C TRP A 350 10.34 -10.92 6.19
N ASN A 351 9.80 -12.13 6.28
CA ASN A 351 8.36 -12.28 6.50
C ASN A 351 7.52 -11.54 5.47
N ASN A 352 7.92 -11.47 4.20
CA ASN A 352 7.05 -10.92 3.17
C ASN A 352 6.14 -12.04 2.63
N THR A 353 4.94 -11.68 2.19
CA THR A 353 4.04 -12.59 1.48
C THR A 353 3.88 -12.07 0.05
N LEU A 354 4.37 -12.85 -0.90
CA LEU A 354 4.36 -12.52 -2.31
C LEU A 354 3.49 -13.52 -3.08
N VAL A 355 2.47 -13.04 -3.80
CA VAL A 355 1.47 -13.92 -4.41
C VAL A 355 1.16 -13.53 -5.85
N ASN A 356 1.31 -14.46 -6.79
CA ASN A 356 0.90 -14.26 -8.18
C ASN A 356 1.43 -12.95 -8.81
N ASN A 357 2.65 -12.53 -8.50
CA ASN A 357 3.27 -11.46 -9.27
C ASN A 357 3.80 -12.03 -10.59
N GLU A 358 4.25 -11.15 -11.48
CA GLU A 358 4.86 -11.47 -12.77
C GLU A 358 3.89 -12.04 -13.81
N GLU A 359 3.30 -11.16 -14.62
CA GLU A 359 2.47 -11.51 -15.79
C GLU A 359 3.29 -11.69 -17.07
N THR A 360 4.50 -11.15 -17.10
CA THR A 360 5.35 -11.18 -18.30
C THR A 360 6.51 -12.17 -18.15
N THR A 361 7.36 -12.26 -19.18
CA THR A 361 8.52 -13.17 -19.20
C THR A 361 9.83 -12.42 -19.42
N THR A 362 9.97 -11.22 -18.85
CA THR A 362 11.28 -10.51 -18.95
C THR A 362 12.39 -11.34 -18.29
N GLY A 363 13.62 -11.21 -18.78
CA GLY A 363 14.70 -12.15 -18.44
C GLY A 363 15.08 -12.23 -16.96
N TYR A 364 14.82 -11.19 -16.17
CA TYR A 364 15.26 -11.09 -14.77
C TYR A 364 14.13 -11.14 -13.74
N SER A 365 12.90 -11.31 -14.20
CA SER A 365 11.73 -11.13 -13.36
C SER A 365 11.26 -12.43 -12.70
N GLY A 366 10.36 -12.36 -11.73
CA GLY A 366 10.03 -13.49 -10.86
C GLY A 366 9.17 -12.99 -9.70
N ASN A 367 8.64 -13.88 -8.86
CA ASN A 367 7.79 -13.40 -7.77
C ASN A 367 8.63 -12.57 -6.75
N LEU A 368 9.82 -13.07 -6.42
CA LEU A 368 10.92 -12.34 -5.78
C LEU A 368 12.16 -12.42 -6.69
N SER A 369 12.77 -11.28 -7.02
CA SER A 369 14.03 -11.24 -7.79
C SER A 369 15.12 -10.46 -7.06
N VAL A 370 16.32 -11.04 -6.99
CA VAL A 370 17.54 -10.36 -6.52
C VAL A 370 18.56 -10.45 -7.64
N VAL A 371 18.95 -9.32 -8.22
CA VAL A 371 19.73 -9.30 -9.47
C VAL A 371 20.87 -8.31 -9.35
N ASP A 372 22.06 -8.69 -9.82
CA ASP A 372 23.17 -7.75 -9.92
C ASP A 372 22.90 -6.69 -10.99
N ASP A 373 23.28 -5.43 -10.73
CA ASP A 373 23.20 -4.39 -11.74
C ASP A 373 24.53 -4.32 -12.49
N ASN A 374 24.48 -4.39 -13.82
CA ASN A 374 25.69 -4.46 -14.63
C ASN A 374 26.45 -3.13 -14.73
N ARG A 375 25.89 -2.04 -14.20
CA ARG A 375 26.55 -0.74 -14.13
C ARG A 375 27.67 -0.77 -13.10
N CYS A 376 28.75 -0.06 -13.40
CA CYS A 376 29.87 0.10 -12.47
C CYS A 376 30.61 1.43 -12.69
N VAL A 377 31.36 1.91 -11.70
CA VAL A 377 32.11 3.17 -11.84
C VAL A 377 33.40 2.96 -12.63
N THR A 378 33.60 3.72 -13.71
CA THR A 378 34.80 3.62 -14.57
C THR A 378 36.10 3.69 -13.77
N GLY A 379 36.98 2.71 -13.95
CA GLY A 379 38.28 2.64 -13.27
C GLY A 379 38.21 2.15 -11.81
N ASP A 380 37.01 1.86 -11.29
CA ASP A 380 36.84 1.22 -9.99
C ASP A 380 37.23 -0.26 -10.04
N THR A 381 37.63 -0.80 -8.89
CA THR A 381 37.86 -2.24 -8.71
C THR A 381 36.64 -2.85 -8.02
N LEU A 382 35.91 -3.66 -8.77
CA LEU A 382 34.71 -4.34 -8.33
C LEU A 382 35.05 -5.48 -7.36
N PRO A 383 34.13 -5.88 -6.48
CA PRO A 383 34.29 -7.07 -5.67
C PRO A 383 34.64 -8.27 -6.56
N GLY A 384 35.63 -9.06 -6.15
CA GLY A 384 36.25 -10.08 -7.00
C GLY A 384 37.52 -9.62 -7.73
N GLY A 385 37.90 -8.33 -7.61
CA GLY A 385 39.15 -7.78 -8.14
C GLY A 385 39.09 -7.39 -9.62
N GLN A 386 37.89 -7.38 -10.21
CA GLN A 386 37.68 -7.02 -11.61
C GLN A 386 37.67 -5.50 -11.78
N LEU A 387 38.32 -4.99 -12.83
CA LEU A 387 38.26 -3.56 -13.18
C LEU A 387 36.96 -3.26 -13.92
N CYS A 388 36.37 -2.09 -13.64
CA CYS A 388 35.26 -1.56 -14.41
C CYS A 388 35.78 -0.83 -15.66
N ASP A 389 35.95 -1.57 -16.76
CA ASP A 389 36.55 -1.11 -18.02
C ASP A 389 35.71 -1.42 -19.28
N GLY A 390 34.49 -1.94 -19.12
CA GLY A 390 33.60 -2.31 -20.22
C GLY A 390 33.77 -3.76 -20.67
N THR A 391 34.69 -4.52 -20.07
CA THR A 391 34.82 -5.95 -20.32
C THR A 391 33.82 -6.77 -19.49
N LYS A 392 33.57 -8.02 -19.92
CA LYS A 392 32.70 -9.00 -19.21
C LYS A 392 31.30 -8.48 -18.87
N GLY A 393 30.70 -7.68 -19.75
CA GLY A 393 29.34 -7.18 -19.61
C GLY A 393 29.17 -6.06 -18.58
N THR A 394 30.28 -5.49 -18.06
CA THR A 394 30.22 -4.24 -17.29
C THR A 394 29.73 -3.10 -18.17
N VAL A 395 28.92 -2.20 -17.60
CA VAL A 395 28.52 -0.93 -18.21
C VAL A 395 29.18 0.20 -17.43
N PRO A 396 30.36 0.69 -17.85
CA PRO A 396 31.06 1.75 -17.16
C PRO A 396 30.24 3.04 -17.19
N VAL A 397 29.95 3.55 -16.00
CA VAL A 397 29.36 4.86 -15.79
C VAL A 397 30.36 5.74 -15.06
N GLN A 398 30.34 7.05 -15.31
CA GLN A 398 31.17 7.97 -14.53
C GLN A 398 30.68 8.06 -13.08
N ALA A 399 31.49 8.42 -12.09
CA ALA A 399 30.94 8.69 -10.76
C ALA A 399 29.98 9.91 -10.78
N ASP A 400 28.95 9.92 -9.92
CA ASP A 400 28.21 11.14 -9.52
C ASP A 400 27.50 11.99 -10.61
N VAL A 401 27.12 11.44 -11.76
CA VAL A 401 26.07 12.04 -12.62
C VAL A 401 24.85 11.11 -12.68
N TYR A 402 23.76 11.50 -13.32
CA TYR A 402 22.44 10.86 -13.21
C TYR A 402 22.43 9.31 -13.40
N ASP A 403 21.72 8.60 -12.52
CA ASP A 403 21.46 7.14 -12.54
C ASP A 403 22.65 6.20 -12.30
N ARG A 404 23.31 6.34 -11.14
CA ARG A 404 24.67 5.82 -10.95
C ARG A 404 24.98 5.14 -9.63
N CYS A 405 25.87 4.16 -9.78
CA CYS A 405 26.59 3.47 -8.73
C CYS A 405 27.52 4.43 -7.99
N GLU A 406 27.69 4.19 -6.70
CA GLU A 406 28.74 4.85 -5.93
C GLU A 406 30.08 4.07 -6.05
N PRO A 407 31.25 4.74 -6.02
CA PRO A 407 32.53 4.06 -6.17
C PRO A 407 32.95 3.35 -4.87
N SER A 408 33.66 2.23 -4.99
CA SER A 408 34.19 1.48 -3.84
C SER A 408 35.05 2.33 -2.88
N SER A 409 35.66 3.40 -3.38
CA SER A 409 36.48 4.34 -2.59
C SER A 409 35.71 5.10 -1.51
N ARG A 410 34.37 5.16 -1.58
CA ARG A 410 33.53 5.78 -0.53
C ARG A 410 33.30 4.87 0.68
N GLY A 411 33.74 3.60 0.61
CA GLY A 411 33.71 2.65 1.71
C GLY A 411 33.13 1.30 1.30
N ASP A 412 33.17 0.33 2.21
CA ASP A 412 32.78 -1.07 1.97
C ASP A 412 31.34 -1.25 1.45
N LEU A 413 30.48 -0.24 1.68
CA LEU A 413 29.08 -0.25 1.27
C LEU A 413 28.80 0.60 0.02
N ALA A 414 29.77 1.38 -0.48
CA ALA A 414 29.48 2.38 -1.50
C ALA A 414 29.26 1.83 -2.93
N ASN A 415 29.79 0.67 -3.32
CA ASN A 415 29.44 0.08 -4.64
C ASN A 415 27.98 -0.43 -4.77
N THR A 416 27.02 0.48 -4.84
CA THR A 416 25.59 0.21 -4.76
C THR A 416 25.05 -0.61 -5.91
N CYS A 417 25.62 -0.56 -7.11
CA CYS A 417 25.16 -1.41 -8.23
C CYS A 417 25.47 -2.90 -8.04
N ASN A 418 26.23 -3.25 -7.02
CA ASN A 418 26.53 -4.64 -6.74
C ASN A 418 25.56 -5.23 -5.71
N ALA A 419 24.86 -6.28 -6.12
CA ALA A 419 24.01 -7.07 -5.27
C ALA A 419 24.85 -7.92 -4.29
N GLU A 420 24.84 -7.59 -3.00
CA GLU A 420 25.66 -8.29 -1.99
C GLU A 420 25.01 -8.35 -0.60
N ARG A 421 25.31 -9.41 0.15
CA ARG A 421 24.90 -9.56 1.56
C ARG A 421 23.38 -9.48 1.76
N ILE A 422 22.62 -9.99 0.81
CA ILE A 422 21.16 -10.03 0.87
C ILE A 422 20.71 -11.19 1.74
N THR A 423 19.81 -10.90 2.68
CA THR A 423 19.22 -11.90 3.57
C THR A 423 17.77 -12.14 3.21
N LEU A 424 17.40 -13.40 2.95
CA LEU A 424 16.04 -13.84 2.70
C LEU A 424 15.61 -14.80 3.81
N LYS A 425 14.68 -14.40 4.67
CA LYS A 425 14.21 -15.27 5.76
C LYS A 425 12.70 -15.19 5.94
N ASN A 426 12.09 -16.33 6.25
CA ASN A 426 10.67 -16.40 6.61
C ASN A 426 9.72 -15.84 5.53
N ASN A 427 10.10 -15.75 4.25
CA ASN A 427 9.19 -15.24 3.23
C ASN A 427 8.30 -16.34 2.66
N LEU A 428 7.06 -16.00 2.34
CA LEU A 428 6.09 -16.89 1.71
C LEU A 428 5.87 -16.43 0.27
N ILE A 429 6.21 -17.28 -0.69
CA ILE A 429 6.20 -16.98 -2.13
C ILE A 429 5.27 -18.00 -2.81
N ALA A 430 4.10 -17.55 -3.26
CA ALA A 430 3.05 -18.44 -3.73
C ALA A 430 2.55 -18.07 -5.13
N GLY A 431 2.64 -19.01 -6.07
CA GLY A 431 2.11 -18.85 -7.41
C GLY A 431 2.90 -17.86 -8.26
N SER A 432 2.67 -17.92 -9.56
CA SER A 432 3.22 -17.00 -10.57
C SER A 432 2.17 -16.83 -11.65
N ARG A 433 2.11 -15.65 -12.28
CA ARG A 433 1.22 -15.41 -13.43
C ARG A 433 1.94 -15.65 -14.76
N SER A 434 3.20 -16.07 -14.72
CA SER A 434 4.01 -16.43 -15.88
C SER A 434 4.81 -17.71 -15.68
N SER A 435 5.67 -18.05 -16.64
CA SER A 435 6.60 -19.18 -16.54
C SER A 435 7.86 -18.89 -15.71
N ARG A 436 8.05 -17.64 -15.26
CA ARG A 436 9.22 -17.22 -14.45
C ARG A 436 9.18 -17.84 -13.05
N PRO A 437 10.34 -18.06 -12.40
CA PRO A 437 10.43 -18.76 -11.13
C PRO A 437 9.81 -17.97 -9.96
N LEU A 438 9.61 -18.66 -8.84
CA LEU A 438 9.16 -18.01 -7.59
C LEU A 438 10.28 -17.16 -6.98
N LEU A 439 11.51 -17.68 -6.95
CA LEU A 439 12.70 -16.93 -6.56
C LEU A 439 13.69 -16.89 -7.73
N ASN A 440 14.07 -15.69 -8.14
CA ASN A 440 15.13 -15.47 -9.11
C ASN A 440 16.35 -14.84 -8.45
N VAL A 441 17.53 -15.43 -8.64
CA VAL A 441 18.81 -14.83 -8.23
C VAL A 441 19.82 -14.93 -9.36
N GLU A 442 20.16 -13.77 -9.92
CA GLU A 442 21.04 -13.66 -11.08
C GLU A 442 22.14 -12.63 -10.88
N ASP A 443 23.29 -12.89 -11.49
CA ASP A 443 24.48 -12.03 -11.58
C ASP A 443 24.82 -11.83 -13.07
N PRO A 444 23.94 -11.17 -13.84
CA PRO A 444 24.05 -11.13 -15.29
C PRO A 444 25.23 -10.28 -15.79
N GLY A 445 25.90 -9.51 -14.93
CA GLY A 445 27.05 -8.66 -15.29
C GLY A 445 27.59 -7.84 -14.13
N ALA A 446 28.73 -7.18 -14.38
CA ALA A 446 29.59 -6.38 -13.46
C ALA A 446 30.56 -7.15 -12.56
N THR A 447 30.09 -7.91 -11.57
CA THR A 447 30.96 -8.37 -10.48
C THR A 447 31.53 -9.78 -10.64
N ALA A 448 30.87 -10.62 -11.43
CA ALA A 448 31.34 -11.95 -11.82
C ALA A 448 31.72 -12.81 -10.60
N TYR A 449 30.80 -13.01 -9.65
CA TYR A 449 31.03 -13.91 -8.50
C TYR A 449 29.90 -14.91 -8.21
N GLY A 450 28.69 -14.71 -8.74
CA GLY A 450 27.53 -15.61 -8.60
C GLY A 450 26.69 -15.42 -7.32
N ALA A 451 25.53 -16.07 -7.31
CA ALA A 451 24.46 -15.91 -6.33
C ALA A 451 24.88 -16.17 -4.86
N ALA A 452 25.93 -16.98 -4.61
CA ALA A 452 26.42 -17.25 -3.25
C ALA A 452 27.09 -16.04 -2.56
N ARG A 453 27.45 -15.00 -3.32
CA ARG A 453 27.94 -13.72 -2.79
C ARG A 453 26.82 -12.68 -2.70
N ILE A 454 25.86 -12.76 -3.61
CA ILE A 454 24.63 -11.96 -3.57
C ILE A 454 23.86 -12.26 -2.28
N ILE A 455 23.56 -13.54 -2.05
CA ILE A 455 22.74 -14.00 -0.94
C ILE A 455 23.64 -14.47 0.20
N SER A 456 23.69 -13.72 1.30
CA SER A 456 24.46 -14.12 2.49
C SER A 456 23.74 -15.16 3.34
N ALA A 457 22.41 -15.17 3.31
CA ALA A 457 21.60 -16.15 4.02
C ALA A 457 20.21 -16.27 3.37
N SER A 458 19.78 -17.51 3.12
CA SER A 458 18.41 -17.82 2.68
C SER A 458 17.89 -19.06 3.41
N ASP A 459 16.79 -18.94 4.15
CA ASP A 459 16.17 -20.08 4.84
C ASP A 459 14.75 -19.79 5.35
N PHE A 460 14.02 -20.83 5.76
CA PHE A 460 12.64 -20.72 6.25
C PHE A 460 11.71 -20.06 5.24
N GLN A 461 11.94 -20.28 3.95
CA GLN A 461 11.04 -19.81 2.91
C GLN A 461 9.90 -20.82 2.72
N ALA A 462 8.73 -20.36 2.29
CA ALA A 462 7.64 -21.23 1.90
C ALA A 462 7.28 -20.97 0.44
N TYR A 463 7.42 -21.99 -0.39
CA TYR A 463 7.10 -21.96 -1.82
C TYR A 463 5.79 -22.69 -2.07
N TRP A 464 4.90 -22.10 -2.85
CA TRP A 464 3.72 -22.80 -3.34
C TRP A 464 3.57 -22.68 -4.85
N ARG A 465 3.20 -23.79 -5.49
CA ARG A 465 2.83 -23.86 -6.90
C ARG A 465 1.52 -24.64 -7.07
N SER A 466 0.71 -24.23 -8.04
CA SER A 466 -0.55 -24.93 -8.36
C SER A 466 -0.31 -26.28 -9.03
N ALA A 467 0.79 -26.41 -9.76
CA ALA A 467 1.27 -27.61 -10.41
C ALA A 467 2.80 -27.56 -10.56
N THR A 468 3.43 -28.70 -10.86
CA THR A 468 4.90 -28.82 -11.02
C THR A 468 5.47 -27.99 -12.19
N ASN A 469 4.62 -27.48 -13.07
CA ASN A 469 4.96 -26.65 -14.22
C ASN A 469 4.41 -25.21 -14.13
N ALA A 470 3.86 -24.79 -12.99
CA ALA A 470 3.20 -23.50 -12.81
C ALA A 470 3.73 -22.72 -11.59
N PRO A 471 4.94 -22.12 -11.68
CA PRO A 471 5.90 -22.20 -12.79
C PRO A 471 6.78 -23.47 -12.73
N ALA A 472 7.50 -23.81 -13.81
CA ALA A 472 8.33 -25.02 -13.86
C ALA A 472 9.51 -24.99 -12.90
N ASN A 473 10.18 -23.84 -12.79
CA ASN A 473 11.28 -23.62 -11.85
C ASN A 473 10.73 -23.03 -10.55
N VAL A 474 11.11 -23.59 -9.41
CA VAL A 474 10.88 -22.97 -8.09
C VAL A 474 11.87 -21.83 -7.90
N ILE A 475 13.15 -22.11 -8.15
CA ILE A 475 14.28 -21.20 -7.96
C ILE A 475 15.11 -21.18 -9.24
N GLU A 476 15.43 -19.99 -9.74
CA GLU A 476 16.54 -19.80 -10.68
C GLU A 476 17.72 -19.19 -9.94
N TRP A 477 18.90 -19.75 -10.18
CA TRP A 477 20.09 -19.43 -9.40
C TRP A 477 21.33 -19.47 -10.26
N GLN A 478 21.96 -18.31 -10.43
CA GLN A 478 23.24 -18.21 -11.11
C GLN A 478 24.39 -18.57 -10.17
N LYS A 479 24.78 -19.85 -10.16
CA LYS A 479 25.76 -20.37 -9.21
C LYS A 479 27.14 -19.69 -9.33
N ASN A 480 27.60 -19.46 -10.54
CA ASN A 480 28.91 -18.90 -10.82
C ASN A 480 28.83 -17.66 -11.71
N ALA A 481 29.82 -16.79 -11.52
CA ALA A 481 30.24 -15.78 -12.46
C ALA A 481 30.20 -16.25 -13.93
N GLY A 482 29.56 -15.48 -14.81
CA GLY A 482 29.58 -15.74 -16.26
C GLY A 482 28.96 -17.08 -16.70
N SER A 483 28.19 -17.74 -15.83
CA SER A 483 27.40 -18.92 -16.17
C SER A 483 25.92 -18.57 -16.31
N ALA A 484 25.18 -19.32 -17.12
CA ALA A 484 23.73 -19.18 -17.16
C ALA A 484 23.11 -19.58 -15.81
N ALA A 485 22.00 -18.94 -15.44
CA ALA A 485 21.22 -19.33 -14.27
C ALA A 485 20.72 -20.78 -14.40
N ILE A 486 20.82 -21.55 -13.32
CA ILE A 486 20.29 -22.91 -13.26
C ILE A 486 18.85 -22.83 -12.72
N GLY A 487 17.90 -23.36 -13.49
CA GLY A 487 16.52 -23.55 -13.07
C GLY A 487 16.35 -24.83 -12.26
N TYR A 488 15.98 -24.70 -10.99
CA TYR A 488 15.67 -25.82 -10.11
C TYR A 488 14.17 -26.05 -10.07
N THR A 489 13.74 -27.22 -10.56
CA THR A 489 12.32 -27.58 -10.66
C THR A 489 11.68 -28.02 -9.35
N THR A 490 12.49 -28.25 -8.30
CA THR A 490 12.04 -28.56 -6.93
C THR A 490 12.99 -27.92 -5.91
N LEU A 491 12.47 -27.64 -4.71
CA LEU A 491 13.26 -27.17 -3.57
C LEU A 491 14.32 -28.21 -3.15
N ALA A 492 13.97 -29.49 -3.18
CA ALA A 492 14.91 -30.56 -2.83
C ALA A 492 16.13 -30.62 -3.77
N ALA A 493 15.93 -30.42 -5.08
CA ALA A 493 17.03 -30.34 -6.04
C ALA A 493 17.92 -29.12 -5.77
N PHE A 494 17.33 -27.97 -5.41
CA PHE A 494 18.09 -26.79 -5.02
C PHE A 494 18.94 -27.03 -3.76
N GLN A 495 18.33 -27.57 -2.70
CA GLN A 495 19.01 -27.88 -1.43
C GLN A 495 20.18 -28.84 -1.63
N SER A 496 20.01 -29.87 -2.46
CA SER A 496 21.08 -30.83 -2.77
C SER A 496 22.25 -30.19 -3.52
N ALA A 497 21.99 -29.22 -4.38
CA ALA A 497 23.03 -28.58 -5.20
C ALA A 497 23.71 -27.38 -4.50
N ASN A 498 23.07 -26.82 -3.48
CA ASN A 498 23.48 -25.61 -2.75
C ASN A 498 23.36 -25.82 -1.23
N PRO A 499 24.17 -26.73 -0.64
CA PRO A 499 24.14 -26.97 0.80
C PRO A 499 24.41 -25.68 1.58
N GLY A 500 23.65 -25.47 2.66
CA GLY A 500 23.71 -24.25 3.48
C GLY A 500 22.59 -23.23 3.20
N TYR A 501 21.85 -23.40 2.11
CA TYR A 501 20.66 -22.60 1.81
C TYR A 501 19.37 -23.43 1.95
N GLU A 502 18.29 -22.77 2.34
CA GLU A 502 16.93 -23.30 2.32
C GLU A 502 16.69 -24.57 3.17
N GLY A 503 17.56 -24.89 4.14
CA GLY A 503 17.50 -26.16 4.89
C GLY A 503 16.22 -26.39 5.70
N ASN A 504 15.54 -25.32 6.11
CA ASN A 504 14.26 -25.33 6.81
C ASN A 504 13.10 -24.84 5.94
N SER A 505 13.34 -24.52 4.67
CA SER A 505 12.30 -24.09 3.75
C SER A 505 11.35 -25.24 3.37
N VAL A 506 10.16 -24.90 2.88
CA VAL A 506 9.14 -25.87 2.44
C VAL A 506 8.63 -25.52 1.06
N GLU A 507 8.28 -26.56 0.30
CA GLU A 507 7.61 -26.46 -0.99
C GLU A 507 6.28 -27.23 -0.93
N ARG A 508 5.21 -26.62 -1.45
CA ARG A 508 3.92 -27.28 -1.70
C ARG A 508 3.55 -27.19 -3.17
N VAL A 509 3.14 -28.33 -3.73
CA VAL A 509 2.59 -28.41 -5.08
C VAL A 509 1.19 -29.01 -5.00
N THR A 510 0.18 -28.14 -5.03
CA THR A 510 -1.23 -28.53 -4.82
C THR A 510 -2.14 -27.60 -5.61
N SER A 511 -3.30 -28.08 -6.06
CA SER A 511 -4.25 -27.26 -6.85
C SER A 511 -4.79 -26.03 -6.10
N THR A 512 -4.81 -26.06 -4.77
CA THR A 512 -5.16 -24.92 -3.91
C THR A 512 -4.08 -24.68 -2.85
N PRO A 513 -3.72 -23.43 -2.54
CA PRO A 513 -2.75 -23.13 -1.49
C PRO A 513 -3.43 -23.12 -0.13
N SER A 514 -3.15 -24.13 0.69
CA SER A 514 -3.60 -24.21 2.08
C SER A 514 -2.77 -23.38 3.06
N PHE A 515 -1.80 -22.61 2.56
CA PHE A 515 -1.04 -21.66 3.38
C PHE A 515 -1.89 -20.48 3.88
N PHE A 516 -2.99 -20.16 3.19
CA PHE A 516 -3.79 -18.96 3.45
C PHE A 516 -5.19 -19.31 3.97
N ILE A 517 -5.83 -18.36 4.67
CA ILE A 517 -7.23 -18.48 5.11
C ILE A 517 -8.17 -18.58 3.89
N ASP A 518 -8.02 -17.69 2.91
CA ASP A 518 -8.79 -17.74 1.67
C ASP A 518 -8.01 -17.12 0.52
N TYR A 519 -7.35 -17.98 -0.26
CA TYR A 519 -6.58 -17.56 -1.42
C TYR A 519 -7.46 -17.03 -2.57
N ALA A 520 -8.64 -17.63 -2.79
CA ALA A 520 -9.52 -17.27 -3.91
C ALA A 520 -10.11 -15.87 -3.70
N GLY A 521 -10.51 -15.55 -2.45
CA GLY A 521 -10.94 -14.22 -2.04
C GLY A 521 -9.80 -13.24 -1.74
N LYS A 522 -8.54 -13.58 -2.06
CA LYS A 522 -7.34 -12.74 -1.85
C LYS A 522 -7.08 -12.38 -0.37
N ASN A 523 -7.58 -13.19 0.56
CA ASN A 523 -7.20 -13.13 1.97
C ASN A 523 -5.96 -14.00 2.23
N PHE A 524 -4.80 -13.36 2.12
CA PHE A 524 -3.49 -14.00 2.28
C PHE A 524 -3.01 -14.07 3.74
N THR A 525 -3.91 -13.95 4.71
CA THR A 525 -3.60 -14.28 6.12
C THR A 525 -3.18 -15.73 6.22
N GLN A 526 -2.06 -16.01 6.88
CA GLN A 526 -1.59 -17.38 7.01
C GLN A 526 -2.60 -18.20 7.81
N ASN A 527 -2.91 -19.39 7.31
CA ASN A 527 -3.80 -20.33 7.97
C ASN A 527 -3.09 -20.96 9.18
N PRO A 528 -3.58 -20.77 10.42
CA PRO A 528 -2.97 -21.39 11.60
C PRO A 528 -2.96 -22.92 11.58
N GLY A 529 -3.83 -23.56 10.78
CA GLY A 529 -3.81 -25.00 10.55
C GLY A 529 -2.64 -25.47 9.67
N SER A 530 -1.91 -24.56 9.02
CA SER A 530 -0.75 -24.89 8.20
C SER A 530 0.52 -24.91 9.05
N THR A 531 0.75 -26.00 9.77
CA THR A 531 1.82 -26.13 10.79
C THR A 531 3.26 -26.09 10.26
N ASP A 532 3.45 -26.16 8.94
CA ASP A 532 4.74 -26.01 8.27
C ASP A 532 5.10 -24.54 7.96
N VAL A 533 4.17 -23.60 8.15
CA VAL A 533 4.40 -22.16 8.06
C VAL A 533 3.97 -21.42 9.34
N TRP A 534 2.95 -21.92 10.05
CA TRP A 534 2.50 -21.38 11.34
C TRP A 534 3.22 -22.08 12.50
N GLY A 535 3.74 -21.30 13.46
CA GLY A 535 4.58 -21.82 14.54
C GLY A 535 6.02 -22.13 14.11
N ARG A 536 6.42 -21.73 12.90
CA ARG A 536 7.71 -22.03 12.27
C ARG A 536 8.38 -20.78 11.73
N GLY A 537 9.70 -20.75 11.68
CA GLY A 537 10.46 -19.59 11.18
C GLY A 537 11.62 -19.26 12.11
N ALA A 538 12.59 -18.52 11.57
CA ALA A 538 13.67 -17.97 12.38
C ALA A 538 13.13 -16.84 13.28
N PRO A 539 13.63 -16.70 14.53
CA PRO A 539 13.35 -15.53 15.36
C PRO A 539 13.75 -14.23 14.64
N LEU A 540 12.95 -13.17 14.83
CA LEU A 540 13.22 -11.89 14.17
C LEU A 540 14.42 -11.20 14.83
N PRO A 541 15.42 -10.75 14.06
CA PRO A 541 16.43 -9.83 14.57
C PRO A 541 15.78 -8.58 15.16
N SER A 542 16.41 -7.94 16.15
CA SER A 542 15.88 -6.74 16.83
C SER A 542 15.48 -5.63 15.86
N GLU A 543 16.30 -5.40 14.83
CA GLU A 543 16.04 -4.41 13.79
C GLU A 543 14.77 -4.74 12.98
N VAL A 544 14.65 -5.99 12.51
CA VAL A 544 13.48 -6.47 11.75
C VAL A 544 12.22 -6.42 12.60
N LEU A 545 12.30 -6.81 13.86
CA LEU A 545 11.19 -6.74 14.80
C LEU A 545 10.70 -5.30 14.98
N LYS A 546 11.62 -4.34 15.19
CA LYS A 546 11.27 -2.92 15.27
C LYS A 546 10.73 -2.35 13.97
N ALA A 547 11.24 -2.80 12.81
CA ALA A 547 10.71 -2.40 11.52
C ALA A 547 9.26 -2.86 11.33
N ILE A 548 8.95 -4.11 11.69
CA ILE A 548 7.58 -4.65 11.61
C ILE A 548 6.66 -3.91 12.58
N TYR A 549 7.07 -3.65 13.81
CA TYR A 549 6.21 -3.06 14.85
C TYR A 549 6.39 -1.55 15.03
N TRP A 550 6.99 -0.86 14.06
CA TRP A 550 7.18 0.58 14.16
C TRP A 550 5.84 1.32 14.43
N PRO A 551 5.81 2.34 15.32
CA PRO A 551 6.93 2.95 16.03
C PRO A 551 7.22 2.36 17.42
N GLU A 552 6.78 1.14 17.73
CA GLU A 552 7.05 0.50 19.02
C GLU A 552 8.57 0.36 19.27
N THR A 553 9.01 0.73 20.47
CA THR A 553 10.45 0.75 20.82
C THR A 553 10.97 -0.60 21.31
N ASN A 554 10.11 -1.37 22.01
CA ASN A 554 10.44 -2.68 22.57
C ASN A 554 9.33 -3.71 22.26
N PRO A 555 9.07 -3.99 20.97
CA PRO A 555 8.12 -5.03 20.57
C PRO A 555 8.55 -6.41 21.10
N SER A 556 7.58 -7.23 21.46
CA SER A 556 7.81 -8.64 21.81
C SER A 556 7.90 -9.49 20.54
N GLN A 557 8.66 -10.58 20.59
CA GLN A 557 8.69 -11.55 19.48
C GLN A 557 7.27 -12.08 19.23
N PRO A 558 6.75 -12.03 17.99
CA PRO A 558 5.49 -12.68 17.67
C PRO A 558 5.65 -14.20 17.67
N THR A 559 4.53 -14.91 17.64
CA THR A 559 4.52 -16.34 17.28
C THR A 559 5.26 -16.53 15.96
N ALA A 560 6.28 -17.38 15.96
CA ALA A 560 7.06 -17.68 14.77
C ALA A 560 6.13 -18.10 13.63
N ARG A 561 6.27 -17.46 12.48
CA ARG A 561 5.57 -17.85 11.25
C ARG A 561 6.37 -17.44 10.02
N ILE A 562 6.13 -18.12 8.90
CA ILE A 562 6.63 -17.77 7.56
C ILE A 562 5.54 -16.96 6.84
N GLY A 563 5.91 -15.81 6.26
CA GLY A 563 5.01 -14.85 5.61
C GLY A 563 4.71 -13.60 6.46
N ALA A 564 3.97 -12.66 5.87
CA ALA A 564 3.63 -11.37 6.46
C ALA A 564 2.85 -11.47 7.77
N PHE A 565 3.26 -10.71 8.77
CA PHE A 565 2.58 -10.65 10.05
C PHE A 565 1.29 -9.84 9.94
N GLU A 566 1.43 -8.61 9.48
CA GLU A 566 0.42 -7.57 9.35
C GLU A 566 0.70 -6.75 8.09
N TRP A 567 -0.33 -6.17 7.47
CA TRP A 567 -0.20 -5.25 6.33
C TRP A 567 -1.40 -4.32 6.25
N GLN A 568 -1.29 -3.22 5.47
CA GLN A 568 -2.38 -2.28 5.34
C GLN A 568 -3.60 -2.91 4.68
N GLY A 569 -4.76 -2.72 5.29
CA GLY A 569 -6.00 -3.27 4.72
C GLY A 569 -6.07 -4.78 4.82
N LYS A 570 -5.14 -5.42 5.57
CA LYS A 570 -5.48 -6.66 6.27
C LYS A 570 -6.70 -6.31 7.11
N ALA A 571 -7.89 -6.68 6.62
CA ALA A 571 -8.99 -6.92 7.53
C ALA A 571 -8.39 -7.85 8.57
N ASP A 572 -8.41 -7.50 9.86
CA ASP A 572 -8.09 -8.53 10.83
C ASP A 572 -9.09 -9.62 10.50
N ALA A 573 -8.60 -10.73 9.93
CA ALA A 573 -9.45 -11.80 9.50
C ALA A 573 -10.10 -12.23 10.79
N CYS A 574 -11.34 -11.77 11.02
CA CYS A 574 -11.99 -12.07 12.25
C CYS A 574 -12.12 -13.57 12.20
N PRO A 575 -11.50 -14.32 13.13
CA PRO A 575 -11.61 -15.77 13.11
C PRO A 575 -13.08 -16.21 13.22
N LEU A 576 -13.96 -15.27 13.53
CA LEU A 576 -15.41 -15.33 13.50
C LEU A 576 -15.95 -15.00 12.10
N SER A 577 -15.89 -15.95 11.16
CA SER A 577 -16.37 -15.75 9.78
C SER A 577 -17.79 -16.30 9.53
N SER A 578 -18.31 -17.15 10.41
CA SER A 578 -19.61 -17.82 10.25
C SER A 578 -20.77 -16.88 10.62
N ALA A 579 -21.76 -16.76 9.74
CA ALA A 579 -22.93 -15.92 9.98
C ALA A 579 -23.81 -16.49 11.11
N VAL A 580 -24.25 -15.63 12.03
CA VAL A 580 -25.28 -15.95 13.03
C VAL A 580 -26.59 -15.33 12.58
N TYR A 581 -27.51 -16.18 12.12
CA TYR A 581 -28.84 -15.80 11.66
C TYR A 581 -29.76 -15.50 12.83
N HIS A 582 -30.54 -14.43 12.71
CA HIS A 582 -31.52 -14.01 13.72
C HIS A 582 -32.93 -14.12 13.17
N ARG A 583 -33.79 -14.80 13.94
CA ARG A 583 -35.24 -14.87 13.73
C ARG A 583 -35.96 -14.45 15.00
N VAL A 584 -37.11 -13.79 14.85
CA VAL A 584 -37.96 -13.41 15.97
C VAL A 584 -39.33 -14.04 15.78
N ASN A 585 -39.89 -14.58 16.86
CA ASN A 585 -41.30 -14.94 16.91
C ASN A 585 -42.09 -13.67 17.29
N PRO A 586 -42.83 -13.04 16.35
CA PRO A 586 -43.49 -11.77 16.62
C PRO A 586 -44.64 -11.88 17.63
N THR A 587 -45.14 -13.09 17.88
CA THR A 587 -46.21 -13.34 18.86
C THR A 587 -45.66 -13.37 20.28
N THR A 588 -44.54 -14.04 20.50
CA THR A 588 -43.94 -14.22 21.84
C THR A 588 -42.85 -13.21 22.16
N GLY A 589 -42.26 -12.59 21.12
CA GLY A 589 -41.09 -11.73 21.21
C GLY A 589 -39.78 -12.48 21.44
N ASP A 590 -39.77 -13.80 21.33
CA ASP A 590 -38.56 -14.61 21.52
C ASP A 590 -37.61 -14.54 20.31
N SER A 591 -36.30 -14.60 20.56
CA SER A 591 -35.25 -14.50 19.54
C SER A 591 -34.45 -15.79 19.41
N LEU A 592 -34.37 -16.30 18.18
CA LEU A 592 -33.51 -17.42 17.79
C LEU A 592 -32.26 -16.88 17.08
N TYR A 593 -31.09 -17.22 17.61
CA TYR A 593 -29.77 -17.05 17.01
C TYR A 593 -29.14 -18.41 16.69
N THR A 594 -28.73 -18.61 15.44
CA THR A 594 -28.13 -19.88 15.00
C THR A 594 -27.11 -19.69 13.88
N LEU A 595 -26.10 -20.55 13.83
CA LEU A 595 -25.17 -20.67 12.70
C LEU A 595 -25.78 -21.41 11.50
N SER A 596 -26.87 -22.16 11.72
CA SER A 596 -27.51 -22.99 10.72
C SER A 596 -28.58 -22.20 9.97
N GLU A 597 -28.32 -21.88 8.70
CA GLU A 597 -29.33 -21.21 7.86
C GLU A 597 -30.59 -22.06 7.70
N SER A 598 -30.44 -23.39 7.62
CA SER A 598 -31.57 -24.31 7.50
C SER A 598 -32.43 -24.33 8.76
N GLU A 599 -31.84 -24.24 9.96
CA GLU A 599 -32.60 -24.10 11.21
C GLU A 599 -33.35 -22.77 11.25
N ALA A 600 -32.67 -21.68 10.88
CA ALA A 600 -33.29 -20.36 10.81
C ALA A 600 -34.47 -20.32 9.83
N GLN A 601 -34.40 -21.05 8.71
CA GLN A 601 -35.50 -21.18 7.76
C GLN A 601 -36.63 -22.07 8.30
N ALA A 602 -36.30 -23.24 8.87
CA ALA A 602 -37.26 -24.19 9.39
C ALA A 602 -38.06 -23.66 10.59
N SER A 603 -37.44 -22.82 11.43
CA SER A 603 -38.06 -22.22 12.63
C SER A 603 -39.30 -21.36 12.34
N ALA A 604 -39.54 -20.98 11.08
CA ALA A 604 -40.78 -20.31 10.68
C ALA A 604 -42.02 -21.17 10.95
N ALA A 605 -41.91 -22.50 10.90
CA ALA A 605 -42.98 -23.43 11.26
C ALA A 605 -43.35 -23.35 12.76
N ASP A 606 -42.38 -22.97 13.59
CA ASP A 606 -42.53 -22.78 15.05
C ASP A 606 -42.88 -21.32 15.41
N GLY A 607 -43.23 -20.51 14.41
CA GLY A 607 -43.69 -19.14 14.57
C GLY A 607 -42.60 -18.06 14.53
N TYR A 608 -41.34 -18.41 14.28
CA TYR A 608 -40.25 -17.43 14.10
C TYR A 608 -40.27 -16.81 12.69
N THR A 609 -41.34 -16.07 12.39
CA THR A 609 -41.60 -15.56 11.04
C THR A 609 -40.93 -14.23 10.71
N ASP A 610 -40.42 -13.50 11.71
CA ASP A 610 -39.71 -12.22 11.50
C ASP A 610 -38.22 -12.48 11.25
N ASN A 611 -37.79 -12.33 9.99
CA ASN A 611 -36.43 -12.55 9.53
C ASN A 611 -35.58 -11.27 9.66
N ARG A 612 -34.67 -11.26 10.62
CA ARG A 612 -33.74 -10.15 10.89
C ARG A 612 -32.39 -10.28 10.20
N GLY A 613 -32.21 -11.27 9.33
CA GLY A 613 -30.96 -11.50 8.60
C GLY A 613 -29.83 -12.02 9.49
N VAL A 614 -28.60 -11.57 9.21
CA VAL A 614 -27.40 -11.90 9.97
C VAL A 614 -27.18 -10.84 11.05
N ALA A 615 -27.19 -11.23 12.32
CA ALA A 615 -27.03 -10.29 13.43
C ALA A 615 -25.56 -9.93 13.70
N PHE A 616 -24.66 -10.90 13.52
CA PHE A 616 -23.20 -10.78 13.65
C PHE A 616 -22.54 -12.06 13.11
N ARG A 617 -21.20 -12.10 13.08
CA ARG A 617 -20.42 -13.30 12.76
C ARG A 617 -19.70 -13.87 13.97
N ALA A 618 -19.70 -15.19 14.09
CA ALA A 618 -19.10 -15.99 15.16
C ALA A 618 -18.25 -17.13 14.57
N ALA A 619 -17.62 -17.95 15.41
CA ALA A 619 -16.94 -19.17 14.97
C ALA A 619 -17.80 -20.41 15.22
N GLY A 620 -17.84 -21.33 14.26
CA GLY A 620 -18.51 -22.63 14.40
C GLY A 620 -17.72 -23.69 15.18
N SER A 621 -16.45 -23.42 15.49
CA SER A 621 -15.58 -24.32 16.24
C SER A 621 -14.72 -23.55 17.25
N GLN A 622 -14.23 -24.27 18.26
CA GLN A 622 -13.36 -23.70 19.29
C GLN A 622 -12.00 -23.30 18.68
N LEU A 623 -11.67 -22.02 18.79
CA LEU A 623 -10.35 -21.47 18.46
C LEU A 623 -9.69 -20.89 19.72
N ALA A 624 -8.37 -20.72 19.68
CA ALA A 624 -7.63 -20.12 20.79
C ALA A 624 -8.15 -18.70 21.09
N GLY A 625 -8.45 -18.42 22.37
CA GLY A 625 -8.96 -17.12 22.81
C GLY A 625 -10.47 -16.91 22.68
N LEU A 626 -11.23 -17.88 22.15
CA LEU A 626 -12.70 -17.81 22.11
C LEU A 626 -13.34 -18.54 23.29
N SER A 627 -14.51 -18.07 23.70
CA SER A 627 -15.37 -18.70 24.71
C SER A 627 -16.61 -19.30 24.05
N PRO A 628 -17.11 -20.45 24.54
CA PRO A 628 -18.37 -21.00 24.06
C PRO A 628 -19.54 -20.08 24.45
N VAL A 629 -20.51 -19.95 23.56
CA VAL A 629 -21.80 -19.30 23.84
C VAL A 629 -22.88 -20.37 23.86
N TYR A 630 -23.43 -20.60 25.05
CA TYR A 630 -24.45 -21.59 25.31
C TYR A 630 -25.84 -21.07 24.93
N ARG A 631 -26.66 -21.94 24.33
CA ARG A 631 -28.07 -21.69 24.04
C ARG A 631 -28.92 -22.51 25.00
N LEU A 632 -29.75 -21.84 25.80
CA LEU A 632 -30.65 -22.47 26.76
C LEU A 632 -32.10 -22.13 26.43
N MET A 633 -33.01 -23.07 26.69
CA MET A 633 -34.44 -22.91 26.45
C MET A 633 -35.23 -23.03 27.76
N ASN A 634 -36.21 -22.14 27.91
CA ASN A 634 -37.25 -22.25 28.93
C ASN A 634 -38.53 -22.82 28.29
N PRO A 635 -38.87 -24.10 28.52
CA PRO A 635 -40.02 -24.72 27.86
C PRO A 635 -41.37 -24.27 28.45
N SER A 636 -41.39 -23.86 29.73
CA SER A 636 -42.61 -23.37 30.39
C SER A 636 -43.04 -22.00 29.89
N VAL A 637 -42.06 -21.20 29.47
CA VAL A 637 -42.22 -19.85 28.94
C VAL A 637 -41.29 -19.75 27.74
N PRO A 638 -41.71 -20.21 26.53
CA PRO A 638 -40.84 -20.40 25.37
C PRO A 638 -39.94 -19.19 25.12
N ALA A 639 -38.68 -19.31 25.52
CA ALA A 639 -37.69 -18.24 25.58
C ALA A 639 -36.28 -18.81 25.48
N HIS A 640 -35.46 -18.23 24.62
CA HIS A 640 -34.05 -18.57 24.55
C HIS A 640 -33.18 -17.59 25.36
N LEU A 641 -32.16 -18.15 26.01
CA LEU A 641 -31.08 -17.40 26.64
C LEU A 641 -29.74 -17.79 26.01
N TYR A 642 -28.96 -16.77 25.64
CA TYR A 642 -27.62 -16.93 25.11
C TYR A 642 -26.59 -16.35 26.08
N THR A 643 -25.61 -17.16 26.48
CA THR A 643 -24.60 -16.74 27.46
C THR A 643 -23.23 -17.37 27.21
N SER A 644 -22.17 -16.57 27.36
CA SER A 644 -20.77 -17.02 27.39
C SER A 644 -20.29 -17.38 28.81
N SER A 645 -21.13 -17.16 29.83
CA SER A 645 -20.77 -17.36 31.24
C SER A 645 -21.26 -18.72 31.74
N ALA A 646 -20.32 -19.59 32.11
CA ALA A 646 -20.63 -20.90 32.69
C ALA A 646 -21.39 -20.80 34.02
N SER A 647 -21.16 -19.74 34.81
CA SER A 647 -21.90 -19.51 36.06
C SER A 647 -23.32 -19.00 35.81
N GLU A 648 -23.52 -18.15 34.79
CA GLU A 648 -24.86 -17.72 34.38
C GLU A 648 -25.66 -18.91 33.83
N ARG A 649 -25.05 -19.75 32.99
CA ARG A 649 -25.65 -21.00 32.50
C ARG A 649 -26.16 -21.86 33.64
N SER A 650 -25.30 -22.13 34.62
CA SER A 650 -25.63 -22.96 35.80
C SER A 650 -26.77 -22.35 36.63
N SER A 651 -26.79 -21.03 36.80
CA SER A 651 -27.83 -20.33 37.54
C SER A 651 -29.16 -20.28 36.78
N ALA A 652 -29.12 -20.07 35.46
CA ALA A 652 -30.28 -20.07 34.58
C ALA A 652 -31.04 -21.39 34.62
N MET A 653 -30.30 -22.50 34.59
CA MET A 653 -30.87 -23.85 34.64
C MET A 653 -31.43 -24.20 36.02
N SER A 654 -30.76 -23.79 37.09
CA SER A 654 -31.16 -24.19 38.46
C SER A 654 -32.19 -23.27 39.12
N GLN A 655 -32.29 -22.00 38.71
CA GLN A 655 -33.08 -20.99 39.42
C GLN A 655 -34.06 -20.22 38.53
N TYR A 656 -33.82 -20.12 37.22
CA TYR A 656 -34.56 -19.20 36.34
C TYR A 656 -35.38 -19.89 35.23
N GLY A 657 -35.57 -21.21 35.35
CA GLY A 657 -36.50 -21.96 34.51
C GLY A 657 -35.99 -22.31 33.09
N PHE A 658 -34.75 -21.97 32.74
CA PHE A 658 -34.12 -22.39 31.49
C PHE A 658 -33.60 -23.83 31.62
N THR A 659 -34.53 -24.78 31.75
CA THR A 659 -34.21 -26.17 32.12
C THR A 659 -33.66 -27.00 30.97
N GLU A 660 -33.74 -26.53 29.74
CA GLU A 660 -33.25 -27.24 28.55
C GLU A 660 -31.94 -26.60 28.05
N ASP A 661 -30.91 -27.43 27.94
CA ASP A 661 -29.58 -27.02 27.49
C ASP A 661 -29.34 -27.55 26.09
N GLU A 662 -29.43 -26.66 25.10
CA GLU A 662 -29.30 -27.01 23.69
C GLU A 662 -27.83 -27.02 23.24
N GLY A 663 -26.89 -26.86 24.17
CA GLY A 663 -25.46 -26.95 23.93
C GLY A 663 -24.83 -25.62 23.49
N ILE A 664 -23.71 -25.73 22.78
CA ILE A 664 -22.93 -24.58 22.30
C ILE A 664 -23.49 -24.17 20.94
N GLY A 665 -24.09 -22.98 20.86
CA GLY A 665 -24.60 -22.45 19.59
C GLY A 665 -23.49 -21.93 18.69
N PHE A 666 -22.47 -21.29 19.26
CA PHE A 666 -21.30 -20.75 18.55
C PHE A 666 -20.19 -20.37 19.55
N TYR A 667 -19.02 -19.97 19.04
CA TYR A 667 -17.90 -19.46 19.82
C TYR A 667 -17.67 -17.97 19.51
N ALA A 668 -17.43 -17.17 20.55
CA ALA A 668 -17.23 -15.71 20.45
C ALA A 668 -16.11 -15.24 21.40
N SER A 669 -15.62 -14.01 21.22
CA SER A 669 -14.53 -13.48 22.04
C SER A 669 -15.05 -12.87 23.34
N ALA A 670 -14.44 -13.20 24.47
CA ALA A 670 -14.71 -12.50 25.73
C ALA A 670 -14.06 -11.10 25.78
N SER A 671 -13.02 -10.88 24.98
CA SER A 671 -12.22 -9.65 24.96
C SER A 671 -12.45 -8.82 23.69
N THR A 672 -12.19 -7.53 23.77
CA THR A 672 -12.18 -6.62 22.61
C THR A 672 -11.07 -7.00 21.62
N GLY A 673 -11.27 -6.69 20.33
CA GLY A 673 -10.27 -6.89 19.28
C GLY A 673 -10.51 -5.95 18.10
N THR A 674 -9.52 -5.81 17.23
CA THR A 674 -9.48 -4.83 16.13
C THR A 674 -10.59 -5.03 15.07
N CYS A 675 -11.07 -6.27 14.90
CA CYS A 675 -12.22 -6.63 14.03
C CYS A 675 -13.49 -7.02 14.79
N LEU A 676 -13.55 -6.76 16.10
CA LEU A 676 -14.65 -7.19 16.96
C LEU A 676 -15.49 -6.01 17.43
N VAL A 677 -16.80 -6.18 17.35
CA VAL A 677 -17.79 -5.27 17.93
C VAL A 677 -18.44 -5.91 19.16
N PRO A 678 -18.82 -5.11 20.17
CA PRO A 678 -19.54 -5.63 21.32
C PRO A 678 -20.93 -6.13 20.91
N VAL A 679 -21.34 -7.27 21.47
CA VAL A 679 -22.71 -7.78 21.38
C VAL A 679 -23.41 -7.54 22.72
N TYR A 680 -24.40 -6.67 22.67
CA TYR A 680 -25.22 -6.29 23.82
C TYR A 680 -26.37 -7.28 23.99
N ARG A 681 -26.73 -7.59 25.24
CA ARG A 681 -27.98 -8.28 25.55
C ARG A 681 -28.95 -7.31 26.22
N LEU A 682 -30.17 -7.23 25.70
CA LEU A 682 -31.25 -6.47 26.32
C LEU A 682 -32.40 -7.40 26.67
N ARG A 683 -33.15 -7.06 27.71
CA ARG A 683 -34.36 -7.78 28.13
C ARG A 683 -35.60 -6.88 28.03
N SER A 684 -36.62 -7.38 27.34
CA SER A 684 -37.90 -6.68 27.19
C SER A 684 -38.58 -6.50 28.54
N PRO A 685 -39.09 -5.30 28.87
CA PRO A 685 -39.80 -5.07 30.13
C PRO A 685 -41.23 -5.65 30.09
N VAL A 686 -41.74 -5.98 28.90
CA VAL A 686 -43.10 -6.49 28.68
C VAL A 686 -43.11 -8.02 28.60
N THR A 687 -42.26 -8.59 27.74
CA THR A 687 -42.25 -10.04 27.48
C THR A 687 -41.18 -10.78 28.28
N TYR A 688 -40.27 -10.05 28.94
CA TYR A 688 -39.10 -10.59 29.64
C TYR A 688 -38.17 -11.45 28.77
N ARG A 689 -38.31 -11.38 27.43
CA ARG A 689 -37.44 -12.06 26.45
C ARG A 689 -36.16 -11.28 26.20
N HIS A 690 -35.11 -12.02 25.84
CA HIS A 690 -33.79 -11.48 25.55
C HIS A 690 -33.60 -11.23 24.06
N LEU A 691 -32.84 -10.18 23.75
CA LEU A 691 -32.37 -9.85 22.41
C LEU A 691 -30.88 -9.58 22.46
N LEU A 692 -30.13 -10.15 21.52
CA LEU A 692 -28.74 -9.84 21.25
C LEU A 692 -28.61 -8.88 20.06
N THR A 693 -27.80 -7.84 20.18
CA THR A 693 -27.50 -6.95 19.06
C THR A 693 -26.06 -6.50 19.05
N ALA A 694 -25.45 -6.50 17.87
CA ALA A 694 -24.15 -5.86 17.61
C ALA A 694 -24.31 -4.40 17.13
N SER A 695 -25.54 -3.94 16.91
CA SER A 695 -25.85 -2.59 16.44
C SER A 695 -25.94 -1.62 17.62
N ALA A 696 -24.97 -0.71 17.71
CA ALA A 696 -24.97 0.33 18.72
C ALA A 696 -26.21 1.26 18.63
N SER A 697 -26.75 1.48 17.43
CA SER A 697 -27.95 2.28 17.23
C SER A 697 -29.22 1.54 17.66
N GLU A 698 -29.32 0.24 17.41
CA GLU A 698 -30.45 -0.57 17.89
C GLU A 698 -30.43 -0.69 19.41
N TRP A 699 -29.27 -0.97 20.00
CA TRP A 699 -29.10 -0.98 21.47
C TRP A 699 -29.54 0.34 22.10
N ALA A 700 -29.08 1.47 21.57
CA ALA A 700 -29.46 2.79 22.08
C ALA A 700 -30.97 3.07 21.93
N SER A 701 -31.56 2.63 20.81
CA SER A 701 -33.00 2.78 20.54
C SER A 701 -33.87 1.93 21.47
N LEU A 702 -33.53 0.66 21.67
CA LEU A 702 -34.27 -0.23 22.57
C LEU A 702 -34.17 0.23 24.02
N LYS A 703 -33.00 0.70 24.44
CA LYS A 703 -32.79 1.28 25.77
C LYS A 703 -33.64 2.53 26.00
N SER A 704 -33.75 3.41 25.00
CA SER A 704 -34.63 4.60 25.11
C SER A 704 -36.12 4.23 25.14
N GLN A 705 -36.48 3.08 24.56
CA GLN A 705 -37.82 2.49 24.63
C GLN A 705 -38.09 1.70 25.94
N GLY A 706 -37.17 1.74 26.91
CA GLY A 706 -37.37 1.14 28.24
C GLY A 706 -36.91 -0.32 28.38
N TRP A 707 -36.19 -0.88 27.40
CA TRP A 707 -35.57 -2.19 27.55
C TRP A 707 -34.49 -2.17 28.64
N THR A 708 -34.41 -3.25 29.41
CA THR A 708 -33.36 -3.41 30.41
C THR A 708 -32.07 -3.80 29.72
N ASP A 709 -31.07 -2.92 29.78
CA ASP A 709 -29.72 -3.14 29.28
C ASP A 709 -28.96 -4.09 30.23
N GLU A 710 -28.63 -5.29 29.76
CA GLU A 710 -27.88 -6.28 30.53
C GLU A 710 -26.36 -6.27 30.19
N GLY A 711 -25.92 -5.30 29.38
CA GLY A 711 -24.52 -5.08 29.04
C GLY A 711 -23.98 -5.97 27.92
N ILE A 712 -22.66 -5.90 27.75
CA ILE A 712 -21.90 -6.66 26.74
C ILE A 712 -21.73 -8.10 27.23
N ARG A 713 -22.13 -9.08 26.42
CA ARG A 713 -21.98 -10.51 26.76
C ARG A 713 -20.76 -11.16 26.10
N PHE A 714 -20.40 -10.68 24.92
CA PHE A 714 -19.20 -11.10 24.18
C PHE A 714 -18.95 -10.10 23.06
N HIS A 715 -17.85 -10.28 22.34
CA HIS A 715 -17.51 -9.54 21.14
C HIS A 715 -17.53 -10.47 19.93
N ALA A 716 -18.08 -9.99 18.82
CA ALA A 716 -18.30 -10.74 17.58
C ALA A 716 -17.81 -9.91 16.37
N ALA A 717 -17.71 -10.52 15.18
CA ALA A 717 -17.48 -9.73 13.97
C ALA A 717 -18.77 -9.08 13.48
N THR A 718 -18.65 -7.96 12.78
CA THR A 718 -19.79 -7.34 12.08
C THR A 718 -20.37 -8.29 11.02
N PRO A 719 -21.69 -8.24 10.75
CA PRO A 719 -22.35 -9.01 9.70
C PRO A 719 -21.68 -8.95 8.32
#